data_AF-A0A8H5QU20-F1
#
_entry.id   AF-A0A8H5QU20-F1
#
_cell.length_a   1.000
_cell.length_b   1.000
_cell.length_c   1.000
_cell.angle_alpha   90.00
_cell.angle_beta   90.00
_cell.angle_gamma   90.00
#
_symmetry.space_group_name_H-M   'P 1'
#
loop_
_entity.id
_entity.type
_entity.pdbx_description
1 polymer ?
#
loop_
_entity_poly.entity_id
_entity_poly.type
_entity_poly.pdbx_seq_one_letter_code
_entity_poly.pdbx_strand_id
1 'polypeptide(L)'
;MADTGSNSSGFVFPPMASILSWRTLVLVFMLTNLKSLHFMWFARFLRTFTRRLTDTAPEKHISPRCIFLPAISATRCPALECDYNLHKSNSTYFTDMDMSRGNFSLLLFGRAFNPIPGPTHFTMILGGTTCTWRKEIKPYARYELWTRVLSWDEKWLYVVTHFVKPGVFHPTEFVLQPKKRCKTAMGHDKTEDDMLKSVYASSVARYVFKNNRRTIPPEEALRKCNLLPDGETSLADIESTRASSLAIGRLEAGWEAVHKCLQPTGPALGCPDGNKCFDSYATATSRSIKLTTLVEYIDETDRVSQDYEDPGQEETSLAEDLTFVPDTTELDQHASALAHISPTSHVSHSVASLPGNSPASTQMPRHLRYSSELVCSPDSPYSRPPMQFTIREAELVKNFTENMALWADATDINRHFELEVPRRSLYFPVLRYAVFAFSSRHLNRDKADTSTEALEYYNSCLSVLIEAVDKASGHIDEETLAAIAILRQYEEMDAEDMEMHLTGTSRIVNSMSEFDFNGGLGEAAAWLCLRQDIYVSLTRLRPLRSNLENYLQSDIFRRTDDAAYANKMVFLLARSLSSIYPSDPSISNENLESIRLEVDGWFDSKPAAFNPILESARNKDEGKLLPIIWVLSPFHSVGLQYYHIAKIVLAMSLPIATDSVFEQIRESKKVERTIRNHLLQIIALASSHAKAENALFTARHSLSVWGSVFTERLDQNMVLDFLRHIQEKTGWQTDSLSLSLQQQWTQDSNED
;
A
#
# COMPACT_ATOMS: atom_id res chain seq x y z
N MET A 1 -60.41 44.06 -59.37
CA MET A 1 -59.33 45.05 -59.55
C MET A 1 -58.84 45.43 -58.17
N ALA A 2 -57.51 45.48 -58.03
CA ALA A 2 -56.76 45.97 -56.88
C ALA A 2 -57.13 47.45 -56.56
N ASP A 3 -56.71 48.13 -55.51
CA ASP A 3 -55.56 47.97 -54.62
C ASP A 3 -55.68 49.00 -53.45
N THR A 4 -54.79 48.86 -52.46
CA THR A 4 -54.27 49.87 -51.50
C THR A 4 -55.00 50.21 -50.18
N GLY A 5 -54.24 50.09 -49.07
CA GLY A 5 -54.53 50.71 -47.77
C GLY A 5 -53.81 50.04 -46.59
N SER A 6 -52.71 50.64 -46.12
CA SER A 6 -51.67 50.08 -45.23
C SER A 6 -51.90 50.18 -43.71
N ASN A 7 -51.15 49.34 -42.98
CA ASN A 7 -50.54 49.49 -41.64
C ASN A 7 -51.38 49.36 -40.36
N SER A 8 -51.19 48.25 -39.63
CA SER A 8 -50.35 48.20 -38.41
C SER A 8 -50.56 46.89 -37.63
N SER A 9 -49.52 46.08 -37.49
CA SER A 9 -49.43 45.08 -36.41
C SER A 9 -47.96 44.81 -36.10
N GLY A 10 -47.55 45.19 -34.90
CA GLY A 10 -46.20 45.02 -34.40
C GLY A 10 -45.82 43.55 -34.29
N PHE A 11 -44.63 43.22 -34.77
CA PHE A 11 -43.99 41.94 -34.48
C PHE A 11 -43.57 41.94 -33.01
N VAL A 12 -44.31 41.18 -32.19
CA VAL A 12 -43.93 40.81 -30.83
C VAL A 12 -42.79 39.78 -30.95
N PHE A 13 -41.59 40.12 -30.48
CA PHE A 13 -40.53 39.13 -30.27
C PHE A 13 -40.96 38.17 -29.15
N PRO A 14 -40.80 36.83 -29.31
CA PRO A 14 -41.06 35.90 -28.23
C PRO A 14 -40.05 36.12 -27.09
N PRO A 15 -40.44 35.92 -25.82
CA PRO A 15 -39.59 36.23 -24.69
C PRO A 15 -38.40 35.27 -24.64
N MET A 16 -37.18 35.79 -24.45
CA MET A 16 -35.94 35.03 -24.27
C MET A 16 -35.91 34.09 -23.03
N ALA A 17 -37.04 33.91 -22.35
CA ALA A 17 -37.18 33.05 -21.18
C ALA A 17 -37.32 31.55 -21.51
N SER A 18 -37.53 31.15 -22.78
CA SER A 18 -37.75 29.73 -23.13
C SER A 18 -36.47 28.92 -23.40
N ILE A 19 -35.29 29.54 -23.37
CA ILE A 19 -34.01 28.87 -23.70
C ILE A 19 -33.34 28.26 -22.44
N LEU A 20 -33.72 28.69 -21.23
CA LEU A 20 -33.22 28.15 -19.96
C LEU A 20 -34.19 27.17 -19.27
N SER A 21 -34.82 26.26 -20.02
CA SER A 21 -35.51 25.15 -19.35
C SER A 21 -34.48 24.23 -18.68
N TRP A 22 -34.81 23.65 -17.51
CA TRP A 22 -33.96 22.63 -16.85
C TRP A 22 -33.55 21.50 -17.81
N ARG A 23 -34.46 21.10 -18.72
CA ARG A 23 -34.17 20.10 -19.76
C ARG A 23 -33.10 20.56 -20.74
N THR A 24 -33.12 21.84 -21.13
CA THR A 24 -32.09 22.45 -21.99
C THR A 24 -30.75 22.52 -21.26
N LEU A 25 -30.75 22.87 -19.97
CA LEU A 25 -29.53 22.91 -19.15
C LEU A 25 -28.91 21.52 -18.99
N VAL A 26 -29.72 20.48 -18.71
CA VAL A 26 -29.24 19.10 -18.65
C VAL A 26 -28.69 18.63 -20.00
N LEU A 27 -29.38 18.92 -21.11
CA LEU A 27 -28.90 18.61 -22.46
C LEU A 27 -27.56 19.27 -22.77
N VAL A 28 -27.43 20.57 -22.47
CA VAL A 28 -26.17 21.31 -22.65
C VAL A 28 -25.06 20.74 -21.75
N PHE A 29 -25.37 20.40 -20.49
CA PHE A 29 -24.43 19.77 -19.57
C PHE A 29 -23.95 18.40 -20.08
N MET A 30 -24.87 17.57 -20.57
CA MET A 30 -24.56 16.25 -21.15
C MET A 30 -23.72 16.39 -22.43
N LEU A 31 -24.05 17.34 -23.31
CA LEU A 31 -23.30 17.57 -24.55
C LEU A 31 -21.89 18.11 -24.27
N THR A 32 -21.74 19.02 -23.31
CA THR A 32 -20.44 19.57 -22.92
C THR A 32 -19.58 18.57 -22.16
N ASN A 33 -20.19 17.55 -21.54
CA ASN A 33 -19.50 16.46 -20.84
C ASN A 33 -19.61 15.11 -21.53
N LEU A 34 -19.91 15.10 -22.84
CA LEU A 34 -20.15 13.87 -23.62
C LEU A 34 -19.02 12.85 -23.44
N LYS A 35 -17.77 13.32 -23.43
CA LYS A 35 -16.54 12.53 -23.24
C LYS A 35 -16.54 11.70 -21.94
N SER A 36 -17.16 12.22 -20.88
CA SER A 36 -17.17 11.67 -19.53
C SER A 36 -18.44 10.88 -19.21
N LEU A 37 -19.38 10.76 -20.15
CA LEU A 37 -20.59 9.95 -19.95
C LEU A 37 -20.25 8.46 -19.94
N HIS A 38 -21.06 7.70 -19.21
CA HIS A 38 -21.00 6.24 -19.19
C HIS A 38 -20.96 5.66 -20.60
N PHE A 39 -20.16 4.61 -20.80
CA PHE A 39 -19.88 3.95 -22.08
C PHE A 39 -19.17 4.79 -23.17
N MET A 40 -19.07 6.12 -23.04
CA MET A 40 -18.42 6.93 -24.07
C MET A 40 -16.94 6.58 -24.23
N TRP A 41 -16.26 6.22 -23.14
CA TRP A 41 -14.89 5.72 -23.21
C TRP A 41 -14.78 4.49 -24.11
N PHE A 42 -15.63 3.48 -23.90
CA PHE A 42 -15.66 2.25 -24.72
C PHE A 42 -15.99 2.56 -26.19
N ALA A 43 -16.97 3.42 -26.45
CA ALA A 43 -17.32 3.82 -27.81
C ALA A 43 -16.16 4.52 -28.54
N ARG A 44 -15.43 5.40 -27.84
CA ARG A 44 -14.23 6.08 -28.38
C ARG A 44 -13.08 5.10 -28.62
N PHE A 45 -12.87 4.17 -27.69
CA PHE A 45 -11.86 3.12 -27.83
C PHE A 45 -12.18 2.22 -29.02
N LEU A 46 -13.39 1.65 -29.08
CA LEU A 46 -13.83 0.75 -30.15
C LEU A 46 -13.75 1.43 -31.51
N ARG A 47 -14.21 2.69 -31.64
CA ARG A 47 -14.06 3.46 -32.88
C ARG A 47 -12.59 3.60 -33.30
N THR A 48 -11.70 3.88 -32.36
CA THR A 48 -10.27 4.02 -32.64
C THR A 48 -9.67 2.68 -33.02
N PHE A 49 -10.02 1.62 -32.30
CA PHE A 49 -9.61 0.24 -32.52
C PHE A 49 -10.03 -0.25 -33.90
N THR A 50 -11.34 -0.19 -34.23
CA THR A 50 -11.86 -0.56 -35.54
C THR A 50 -11.19 0.24 -36.65
N ARG A 51 -11.11 1.58 -36.50
CA ARG A 51 -10.44 2.42 -37.50
C ARG A 51 -9.01 1.96 -37.76
N ARG A 52 -8.22 1.68 -36.71
CA ARG A 52 -6.82 1.28 -36.87
C ARG A 52 -6.63 -0.12 -37.42
N LEU A 53 -7.56 -1.04 -37.17
CA LEU A 53 -7.53 -2.37 -37.79
C LEU A 53 -8.00 -2.36 -39.25
N THR A 54 -8.90 -1.44 -39.63
CA THR A 54 -9.42 -1.34 -41.00
C THR A 54 -8.63 -0.40 -41.91
N ASP A 55 -7.94 0.60 -41.32
CA ASP A 55 -7.12 1.56 -42.04
C ASP A 55 -5.74 0.93 -42.31
N THR A 56 -5.66 0.19 -43.42
CA THR A 56 -4.43 -0.37 -43.95
C THR A 56 -3.52 0.76 -44.43
N ALA A 57 -2.82 1.40 -43.49
CA ALA A 57 -1.68 2.23 -43.83
C ALA A 57 -0.78 1.42 -44.78
N PRO A 58 -0.48 1.91 -46.00
CA PRO A 58 0.26 1.12 -46.97
C PRO A 58 1.56 0.60 -46.36
N GLU A 59 1.96 -0.63 -46.71
CA GLU A 59 3.15 -1.32 -46.18
C GLU A 59 4.46 -0.49 -46.22
N LYS A 60 4.48 0.61 -46.98
CA LYS A 60 5.61 1.54 -47.15
C LYS A 60 5.79 2.56 -46.03
N HIS A 61 4.89 2.66 -45.05
CA HIS A 61 4.91 3.77 -44.08
C HIS A 61 5.57 3.45 -42.73
N ILE A 62 5.45 2.22 -42.21
CA ILE A 62 6.11 1.81 -40.96
C ILE A 62 7.50 1.32 -41.29
N SER A 63 8.51 1.98 -40.74
CA SER A 63 9.94 1.72 -40.95
C SER A 63 10.68 1.98 -39.64
N PRO A 64 11.93 1.51 -39.48
CA PRO A 64 12.67 1.66 -38.23
C PRO A 64 12.80 3.08 -37.69
N ARG A 65 12.76 4.10 -38.58
CA ARG A 65 12.71 5.51 -38.18
C ARG A 65 11.53 5.88 -37.28
N CYS A 66 10.49 5.04 -37.22
CA CYS A 66 9.23 5.31 -36.51
C CYS A 66 9.28 5.00 -35.01
N ILE A 67 10.24 4.18 -34.54
CA ILE A 67 10.26 3.69 -33.15
C ILE A 67 10.15 4.83 -32.14
N PHE A 68 10.99 5.85 -32.31
CA PHE A 68 11.11 6.95 -31.35
C PHE A 68 10.22 8.14 -31.68
N LEU A 69 9.41 8.08 -32.74
CA LEU A 69 8.56 9.20 -33.14
C LEU A 69 7.31 9.29 -32.25
N PRO A 70 6.90 10.52 -31.83
CA PRO A 70 5.67 10.72 -31.07
C PRO A 70 4.40 10.53 -31.90
N ALA A 71 3.45 9.77 -31.38
CA ALA A 71 2.05 9.87 -31.78
C ALA A 71 1.35 10.99 -31.03
N ILE A 72 0.63 11.84 -31.76
CA ILE A 72 -0.03 13.02 -31.21
C ILE A 72 -1.55 12.81 -31.22
N SER A 73 -2.19 13.09 -30.08
CA SER A 73 -3.65 13.10 -29.93
C SER A 73 -4.12 14.34 -29.19
N ALA A 74 -5.22 14.97 -29.60
CA ALA A 74 -5.75 16.19 -28.97
C ALA A 74 -7.12 15.93 -28.33
N THR A 75 -7.37 16.55 -27.18
CA THR A 75 -8.64 16.44 -26.44
C THR A 75 -8.91 17.69 -25.60
N ARG A 76 -10.01 17.69 -24.84
CA ARG A 76 -10.38 18.72 -23.87
C ARG A 76 -10.60 18.10 -22.49
N CYS A 77 -10.63 18.96 -21.47
CA CYS A 77 -11.02 18.61 -20.10
C CYS A 77 -12.48 19.02 -19.84
N PRO A 78 -13.49 18.16 -20.01
CA PRO A 78 -14.85 18.47 -19.56
C PRO A 78 -14.89 18.80 -18.06
N ALA A 79 -15.95 19.47 -17.62
CA ALA A 79 -16.15 19.78 -16.21
C ALA A 79 -16.19 18.51 -15.34
N LEU A 80 -16.78 17.41 -15.84
CA LEU A 80 -16.81 16.12 -15.15
C LEU A 80 -15.44 15.42 -15.00
N GLU A 81 -14.38 15.95 -15.64
CA GLU A 81 -13.00 15.49 -15.40
C GLU A 81 -12.25 16.39 -14.41
N CYS A 82 -12.89 17.44 -13.90
CA CYS A 82 -12.29 18.35 -12.94
C CYS A 82 -12.56 17.90 -11.50
N ASP A 83 -11.63 18.21 -10.60
CA ASP A 83 -11.81 18.04 -9.16
C ASP A 83 -12.45 19.29 -8.52
N TYR A 84 -12.50 19.30 -7.18
CA TYR A 84 -13.04 20.40 -6.38
C TYR A 84 -12.24 21.71 -6.52
N ASN A 85 -11.00 21.67 -7.01
CA ASN A 85 -10.18 22.85 -7.27
C ASN A 85 -10.40 23.43 -8.68
N LEU A 86 -11.38 22.91 -9.44
CA LEU A 86 -11.73 23.36 -10.78
C LEU A 86 -10.57 23.26 -11.78
N HIS A 87 -9.74 22.24 -11.65
CA HIS A 87 -8.80 21.82 -12.69
C HIS A 87 -8.92 20.33 -12.95
N LYS A 88 -8.34 19.85 -14.06
CA LYS A 88 -8.33 18.41 -14.38
C LYS A 88 -7.83 17.61 -13.19
N SER A 89 -8.65 16.68 -12.73
CA SER A 89 -8.33 15.78 -11.61
C SER A 89 -7.17 14.87 -11.99
N ASN A 90 -6.25 14.64 -11.05
CA ASN A 90 -5.06 13.81 -11.25
C ASN A 90 -5.39 12.40 -11.78
N SER A 91 -6.49 11.80 -11.33
CA SER A 91 -6.92 10.46 -11.76
C SER A 91 -7.36 10.42 -13.23
N THR A 92 -7.92 11.51 -13.75
CA THR A 92 -8.46 11.55 -15.12
C THR A 92 -7.40 11.74 -16.19
N TYR A 93 -6.15 12.03 -15.81
CA TYR A 93 -5.02 12.01 -16.76
C TYR A 93 -4.86 10.62 -17.35
N PHE A 94 -4.86 9.58 -16.51
CA PHE A 94 -4.65 8.19 -16.92
C PHE A 94 -5.67 7.71 -17.95
N THR A 95 -6.94 8.13 -17.85
CA THR A 95 -7.98 7.81 -18.83
C THR A 95 -7.63 8.27 -20.25
N ASP A 96 -7.06 9.48 -20.40
CA ASP A 96 -6.63 10.00 -21.69
C ASP A 96 -5.31 9.34 -22.16
N MET A 97 -4.46 8.92 -21.22
CA MET A 97 -3.25 8.18 -21.52
C MET A 97 -3.53 6.79 -22.06
N ASP A 98 -4.51 6.07 -21.50
CA ASP A 98 -4.91 4.75 -22.00
C ASP A 98 -5.38 4.83 -23.45
N MET A 99 -6.17 5.85 -23.78
CA MET A 99 -6.58 6.09 -25.16
C MET A 99 -5.41 6.48 -26.06
N SER A 100 -4.52 7.35 -25.61
CA SER A 100 -3.36 7.81 -26.39
C SER A 100 -2.38 6.67 -26.64
N ARG A 101 -2.01 5.92 -25.59
CA ARG A 101 -1.10 4.77 -25.61
C ARG A 101 -1.69 3.58 -26.34
N GLY A 102 -3.00 3.34 -26.23
CA GLY A 102 -3.70 2.34 -27.03
C GLY A 102 -3.66 2.66 -28.52
N ASN A 103 -3.97 3.90 -28.91
CA ASN A 103 -3.83 4.33 -30.31
C ASN A 103 -2.38 4.26 -30.78
N PHE A 104 -1.41 4.70 -29.97
CA PHE A 104 0.02 4.59 -30.27
C PHE A 104 0.48 3.14 -30.47
N SER A 105 0.04 2.23 -29.59
CA SER A 105 0.34 0.81 -29.67
C SER A 105 -0.19 0.20 -30.97
N LEU A 106 -1.42 0.53 -31.35
CA LEU A 106 -2.01 0.08 -32.62
C LEU A 106 -1.28 0.66 -33.83
N LEU A 107 -0.70 1.86 -33.74
CA LEU A 107 0.06 2.48 -34.82
C LEU A 107 1.41 1.80 -35.06
N LEU A 108 2.12 1.42 -34.00
CA LEU A 108 3.45 0.80 -34.12
C LEU A 108 3.40 -0.73 -34.23
N PHE A 109 2.55 -1.37 -33.42
CA PHE A 109 2.53 -2.82 -33.25
C PHE A 109 1.30 -3.48 -33.89
N GLY A 110 0.38 -2.70 -34.46
CA GLY A 110 -0.87 -3.20 -35.03
C GLY A 110 -0.68 -4.23 -36.16
N ARG A 111 0.45 -4.20 -36.88
CA ARG A 111 0.76 -5.19 -37.95
C ARG A 111 0.79 -6.62 -37.44
N ALA A 112 1.30 -6.79 -36.22
CA ALA A 112 1.56 -8.11 -35.68
C ALA A 112 0.63 -8.39 -34.47
N PHE A 113 -0.21 -7.42 -34.10
CA PHE A 113 -1.35 -7.59 -33.21
C PHE A 113 -2.35 -8.62 -33.81
N ASN A 114 -2.36 -9.81 -33.23
CA ASN A 114 -3.38 -10.82 -33.50
C ASN A 114 -4.20 -11.00 -32.22
N PRO A 115 -5.49 -10.65 -32.18
CA PRO A 115 -6.30 -10.80 -30.96
C PRO A 115 -6.62 -12.27 -30.62
N ILE A 116 -6.41 -13.19 -31.57
CA ILE A 116 -6.68 -14.62 -31.40
C ILE A 116 -5.44 -15.32 -30.83
N PRO A 117 -5.56 -16.12 -29.76
CA PRO A 117 -4.45 -16.91 -29.22
C PRO A 117 -3.84 -17.83 -30.29
N GLY A 118 -2.50 -17.82 -30.39
CA GLY A 118 -1.78 -18.59 -31.41
C GLY A 118 -0.29 -18.24 -31.48
N PRO A 119 0.50 -18.88 -32.36
CA PRO A 119 1.94 -18.66 -32.45
C PRO A 119 2.33 -17.23 -32.88
N THR A 120 1.44 -16.53 -33.57
CA THR A 120 1.60 -15.14 -34.01
C THR A 120 0.97 -14.13 -33.04
N HIS A 121 0.34 -14.58 -31.95
CA HIS A 121 -0.27 -13.72 -30.94
C HIS A 121 0.81 -12.99 -30.14
N PHE A 122 0.68 -11.67 -30.02
CA PHE A 122 1.31 -10.97 -28.90
C PHE A 122 0.49 -9.75 -28.46
N THR A 123 0.62 -9.45 -27.18
CA THR A 123 -0.03 -8.34 -26.51
C THR A 123 0.99 -7.47 -25.81
N MET A 124 0.70 -6.17 -25.75
CA MET A 124 1.49 -5.20 -25.00
C MET A 124 0.73 -4.89 -23.71
N ILE A 125 1.26 -5.28 -22.56
CA ILE A 125 0.60 -5.19 -21.25
C ILE A 125 1.30 -4.12 -20.40
N LEU A 126 0.53 -3.23 -19.80
CA LEU A 126 1.05 -2.21 -18.89
C LEU A 126 1.49 -2.85 -17.57
N GLY A 127 2.77 -2.71 -17.20
CA GLY A 127 3.32 -3.19 -15.93
C GLY A 127 3.50 -2.09 -14.87
N GLY A 128 3.28 -0.83 -15.23
CA GLY A 128 3.35 0.31 -14.32
C GLY A 128 3.44 1.63 -15.06
N THR A 129 2.94 2.70 -14.45
CA THR A 129 2.99 4.06 -14.99
C THR A 129 3.21 5.05 -13.86
N THR A 130 4.12 6.00 -14.06
CA THR A 130 4.39 7.08 -13.11
C THR A 130 4.15 8.40 -13.83
N CYS A 131 3.54 9.38 -13.17
CA CYS A 131 3.17 10.68 -13.74
C CYS A 131 3.64 11.81 -12.83
N THR A 132 4.07 12.92 -13.42
CA THR A 132 4.37 14.17 -12.73
C THR A 132 3.55 15.30 -13.35
N TRP A 133 2.95 16.13 -12.50
CA TRP A 133 2.20 17.31 -12.91
C TRP A 133 3.05 18.56 -12.72
N ARG A 134 3.03 19.46 -13.70
CA ARG A 134 3.74 20.75 -13.68
C ARG A 134 2.80 21.93 -13.67
N LYS A 135 1.67 21.81 -14.37
CA LYS A 135 0.71 22.91 -14.52
C LYS A 135 -0.71 22.38 -14.68
N GLU A 136 -1.64 23.07 -14.06
CA GLU A 136 -3.06 22.77 -14.14
C GLU A 136 -3.61 22.88 -15.59
N ILE A 137 -4.57 22.01 -15.90
CA ILE A 137 -5.40 22.10 -17.10
C ILE A 137 -6.78 22.58 -16.65
N LYS A 138 -7.17 23.77 -17.11
CA LYS A 138 -8.45 24.39 -16.74
C LYS A 138 -9.66 23.69 -17.37
N PRO A 139 -10.87 23.87 -16.83
CA PRO A 139 -12.08 23.29 -17.39
C PRO A 139 -12.28 23.76 -18.83
N TYR A 140 -12.66 22.82 -19.67
CA TYR A 140 -12.82 22.93 -21.13
C TYR A 140 -11.57 23.34 -21.93
N ALA A 141 -10.42 23.48 -21.27
CA ALA A 141 -9.15 23.76 -21.95
C ALA A 141 -8.79 22.60 -22.89
N ARG A 142 -8.27 22.96 -24.07
CA ARG A 142 -7.70 22.02 -25.03
C ARG A 142 -6.26 21.68 -24.66
N TYR A 143 -5.85 20.45 -24.88
CA TYR A 143 -4.47 19.99 -24.73
C TYR A 143 -4.17 18.83 -25.70
N GLU A 144 -2.88 18.60 -25.93
CA GLU A 144 -2.36 17.52 -26.76
C GLU A 144 -1.58 16.53 -25.89
N LEU A 145 -1.62 15.26 -26.27
CA LEU A 145 -0.82 14.18 -25.69
C LEU A 145 0.17 13.72 -26.77
N TRP A 146 1.45 13.77 -26.43
CA TRP A 146 2.57 13.34 -27.27
C TRP A 146 3.17 12.07 -26.66
N THR A 147 2.92 10.92 -27.29
CA THR A 147 3.29 9.59 -26.78
C THR A 147 4.33 8.93 -27.67
N ARG A 148 5.47 8.48 -27.14
CA ARG A 148 6.54 7.80 -27.91
C ARG A 148 7.28 6.73 -27.11
N VAL A 149 7.98 5.83 -27.79
CA VAL A 149 8.99 4.98 -27.14
C VAL A 149 10.14 5.88 -26.69
N LEU A 150 10.55 5.71 -25.44
CA LEU A 150 11.71 6.39 -24.87
C LEU A 150 12.95 5.49 -24.95
N SER A 151 12.84 4.23 -24.50
CA SER A 151 13.88 3.21 -24.59
C SER A 151 13.28 1.82 -24.28
N TRP A 152 14.10 0.77 -24.24
CA TRP A 152 13.74 -0.56 -23.76
C TRP A 152 14.95 -1.31 -23.20
N ASP A 153 14.71 -2.27 -22.32
CA ASP A 153 15.70 -3.28 -21.88
C ASP A 153 15.26 -4.70 -22.27
N GLU A 154 15.80 -5.72 -21.60
CA GLU A 154 15.51 -7.13 -21.87
C GLU A 154 14.04 -7.51 -21.62
N LYS A 155 13.34 -6.77 -20.74
CA LYS A 155 11.98 -7.09 -20.29
C LYS A 155 10.96 -6.01 -20.62
N TRP A 156 11.34 -4.74 -20.48
CA TRP A 156 10.43 -3.60 -20.47
C TRP A 156 10.65 -2.68 -21.66
N LEU A 157 9.56 -2.28 -22.31
CA LEU A 157 9.47 -1.14 -23.21
C LEU A 157 9.04 0.09 -22.41
N TYR A 158 9.85 1.15 -22.42
CA TYR A 158 9.55 2.40 -21.74
C TYR A 158 8.89 3.38 -22.71
N VAL A 159 7.67 3.82 -22.40
CA VAL A 159 6.86 4.73 -23.20
C VAL A 159 6.61 6.01 -22.42
N VAL A 160 6.98 7.16 -23.01
CA VAL A 160 6.74 8.48 -22.42
C VAL A 160 5.52 9.13 -23.06
N THR A 161 4.72 9.82 -22.24
CA THR A 161 3.56 10.61 -22.68
C THR A 161 3.63 12.01 -22.05
N HIS A 162 3.66 13.05 -22.87
CA HIS A 162 3.62 14.45 -22.42
C HIS A 162 2.28 15.10 -22.73
N PHE A 163 1.70 15.77 -21.74
CA PHE A 163 0.54 16.64 -21.88
C PHE A 163 1.01 18.06 -22.15
N VAL A 164 0.63 18.62 -23.28
CA VAL A 164 1.16 19.90 -23.75
C VAL A 164 0.06 20.86 -24.20
N LYS A 165 0.38 22.15 -24.14
CA LYS A 165 -0.48 23.22 -24.65
C LYS A 165 -0.63 23.08 -26.18
N PRO A 166 -1.87 23.10 -26.71
CA PRO A 166 -2.12 22.80 -28.11
C PRO A 166 -1.61 23.92 -29.00
N GLY A 167 -1.08 23.54 -30.18
CA GLY A 167 -0.55 24.49 -31.16
C GLY A 167 0.68 25.27 -30.69
N VAL A 168 1.32 24.89 -29.59
CA VAL A 168 2.65 25.41 -29.23
C VAL A 168 3.75 24.64 -29.95
N PHE A 169 3.57 23.32 -30.05
CA PHE A 169 4.52 22.40 -30.66
C PHE A 169 3.99 21.91 -32.00
N HIS A 170 4.85 21.85 -33.02
CA HIS A 170 4.45 21.47 -34.37
C HIS A 170 5.47 20.48 -34.93
N PRO A 171 5.06 19.24 -35.26
CA PRO A 171 5.95 18.29 -35.88
C PRO A 171 6.26 18.72 -37.31
N THR A 172 7.48 18.42 -37.75
CA THR A 172 7.97 18.75 -39.09
C THR A 172 7.33 17.91 -40.20
N GLU A 173 7.04 16.64 -39.90
CA GLU A 173 6.45 15.66 -40.82
C GLU A 173 5.53 14.69 -40.05
N PHE A 174 4.54 14.10 -40.74
CA PHE A 174 3.75 12.98 -40.24
C PHE A 174 3.94 11.74 -41.12
N VAL A 175 4.24 10.59 -40.51
CA VAL A 175 4.62 9.37 -41.26
C VAL A 175 3.43 8.57 -41.81
N LEU A 176 2.28 8.62 -41.14
CA LEU A 176 1.08 7.82 -41.46
C LEU A 176 -0.01 8.61 -42.22
N GLN A 177 0.32 9.78 -42.77
CA GLN A 177 -0.55 10.50 -43.69
C GLN A 177 0.23 11.06 -44.89
N PRO A 178 -0.23 10.85 -46.14
CA PRO A 178 0.50 11.34 -47.30
C PRO A 178 0.37 12.86 -47.44
N LYS A 179 1.53 13.52 -47.50
CA LYS A 179 1.84 14.83 -48.10
C LYS A 179 0.74 15.91 -48.01
N LYS A 180 0.62 16.54 -46.84
CA LYS A 180 0.37 17.99 -46.78
C LYS A 180 1.59 18.64 -46.14
N ARG A 181 2.18 19.60 -46.84
CA ARG A 181 3.29 20.42 -46.32
C ARG A 181 2.76 21.13 -45.06
N CYS A 182 3.33 20.85 -43.89
CA CYS A 182 3.09 21.68 -42.71
C CYS A 182 3.49 23.11 -43.09
N LYS A 183 2.57 24.07 -42.94
CA LYS A 183 2.93 25.48 -43.11
C LYS A 183 3.99 25.79 -42.05
N THR A 184 5.15 26.27 -42.47
CA THR A 184 6.22 26.73 -41.59
C THR A 184 5.63 27.78 -40.65
N ALA A 185 5.54 27.47 -39.36
CA ALA A 185 5.16 28.47 -38.37
C ALA A 185 6.33 29.46 -38.25
N MET A 186 6.16 30.65 -38.80
CA MET A 186 6.96 31.82 -38.40
C MET A 186 6.54 32.18 -36.97
N GLY A 187 7.36 31.79 -36.00
CA GLY A 187 7.15 32.11 -34.59
C GLY A 187 8.50 32.12 -33.88
N HIS A 188 8.75 33.21 -33.18
CA HIS A 188 9.94 33.55 -32.39
C HIS A 188 10.64 32.33 -31.76
N ASP A 189 11.98 32.27 -31.85
CA ASP A 189 12.80 31.29 -31.14
C ASP A 189 12.45 31.40 -29.65
N LYS A 190 11.76 30.39 -29.11
CA LYS A 190 11.40 30.31 -27.70
C LYS A 190 12.51 29.59 -26.98
N THR A 191 13.01 30.19 -25.90
CA THR A 191 13.97 29.58 -25.00
C THR A 191 13.46 28.24 -24.47
N GLU A 192 14.36 27.28 -24.19
CA GLU A 192 14.01 25.94 -23.66
C GLU A 192 13.08 26.02 -22.43
N ASP A 193 13.28 27.04 -21.59
CA ASP A 193 12.46 27.28 -20.41
C ASP A 193 10.99 27.64 -20.74
N ASP A 194 10.74 28.35 -21.84
CA ASP A 194 9.38 28.70 -22.28
C ASP A 194 8.64 27.51 -22.92
N MET A 195 9.40 26.58 -23.48
CA MET A 195 8.89 25.31 -23.99
C MET A 195 8.45 24.43 -22.81
N LEU A 196 9.27 24.34 -21.76
CA LEU A 196 8.94 23.60 -20.53
C LEU A 196 7.70 24.16 -19.82
N LYS A 197 7.48 25.49 -19.82
CA LYS A 197 6.26 26.14 -19.29
C LYS A 197 4.97 25.76 -20.04
N SER A 198 5.11 25.16 -21.22
CA SER A 198 3.99 24.72 -22.07
C SER A 198 3.65 23.24 -21.88
N VAL A 199 4.34 22.54 -20.97
CA VAL A 199 4.06 21.15 -20.58
C VAL A 199 3.23 21.15 -19.29
N TYR A 200 2.04 20.54 -19.34
CA TYR A 200 1.14 20.40 -18.20
C TYR A 200 1.55 19.24 -17.29
N ALA A 201 1.87 18.09 -17.88
CA ALA A 201 2.24 16.87 -17.16
C ALA A 201 3.08 15.96 -18.06
N SER A 202 3.87 15.08 -17.44
CA SER A 202 4.67 14.06 -18.13
C SER A 202 4.53 12.73 -17.42
N SER A 203 4.60 11.63 -18.15
CA SER A 203 4.55 10.30 -17.56
C SER A 203 5.38 9.30 -18.32
N VAL A 204 5.98 8.38 -17.59
CA VAL A 204 6.71 7.23 -18.12
C VAL A 204 5.98 5.96 -17.70
N ALA A 205 5.73 5.08 -18.67
CA ALA A 205 5.12 3.78 -18.48
C ALA A 205 6.06 2.66 -18.93
N ARG A 206 6.00 1.53 -18.22
CA ARG A 206 6.70 0.29 -18.57
C ARG A 206 5.70 -0.72 -19.12
N TYR A 207 5.98 -1.23 -20.31
CA TYR A 207 5.18 -2.22 -21.00
C TYR A 207 5.96 -3.53 -21.16
N VAL A 208 5.28 -4.65 -20.97
CA VAL A 208 5.82 -5.98 -21.25
C VAL A 208 5.10 -6.56 -22.47
N PHE A 209 5.84 -7.22 -23.34
CA PHE A 209 5.26 -8.00 -24.42
C PHE A 209 5.00 -9.42 -23.97
N LYS A 210 3.80 -9.95 -24.23
CA LYS A 210 3.47 -11.34 -23.97
C LYS A 210 2.98 -12.04 -25.23
N ASN A 211 3.42 -13.27 -25.45
CA ASN A 211 2.77 -14.23 -26.34
C ASN A 211 2.19 -15.34 -25.47
N ASN A 212 0.87 -15.32 -25.33
CA ASN A 212 0.13 -16.14 -24.37
C ASN A 212 0.67 -15.87 -22.95
N ARG A 213 1.17 -16.91 -22.26
CA ARG A 213 1.74 -16.79 -20.91
C ARG A 213 3.23 -16.42 -20.89
N ARG A 214 3.92 -16.39 -22.04
CA ARG A 214 5.37 -16.15 -22.12
C ARG A 214 5.68 -14.68 -22.37
N THR A 215 6.60 -14.14 -21.57
CA THR A 215 7.18 -12.80 -21.79
C THR A 215 8.16 -12.84 -22.96
N ILE A 216 8.04 -11.86 -23.85
CA ILE A 216 8.91 -11.67 -25.02
C ILE A 216 9.76 -10.42 -24.82
N PRO A 217 11.08 -10.46 -25.10
CA PRO A 217 11.92 -9.26 -25.09
C PRO A 217 11.40 -8.20 -26.06
N PRO A 218 11.41 -6.90 -25.69
CA PRO A 218 10.99 -5.81 -26.58
C PRO A 218 11.68 -5.82 -27.95
N GLU A 219 12.96 -6.20 -28.02
CA GLU A 219 13.71 -6.30 -29.28
C GLU A 219 13.07 -7.31 -30.25
N GLU A 220 12.64 -8.47 -29.75
CA GLU A 220 11.98 -9.48 -30.58
C GLU A 220 10.63 -8.98 -31.11
N ALA A 221 9.86 -8.27 -30.26
CA ALA A 221 8.60 -7.66 -30.68
C ALA A 221 8.79 -6.56 -31.74
N LEU A 222 9.84 -5.74 -31.60
CA LEU A 222 10.20 -4.70 -32.56
C LEU A 222 10.64 -5.30 -33.90
N ARG A 223 11.45 -6.38 -33.90
CA ARG A 223 11.81 -7.13 -35.12
C ARG A 223 10.58 -7.70 -35.82
N LYS A 224 9.66 -8.35 -35.09
CA LYS A 224 8.39 -8.87 -35.65
C LYS A 224 7.53 -7.80 -36.32
N CYS A 225 7.63 -6.55 -35.85
CA CYS A 225 6.89 -5.42 -36.41
C CYS A 225 7.66 -4.68 -37.53
N ASN A 226 8.81 -5.19 -37.98
CA ASN A 226 9.71 -4.52 -38.94
C ASN A 226 10.16 -3.12 -38.48
N LEU A 227 10.26 -2.93 -37.16
CA LEU A 227 10.70 -1.69 -36.55
C LEU A 227 12.22 -1.67 -36.28
N LEU A 228 12.91 -2.81 -36.34
CA LEU A 228 14.37 -2.85 -36.31
C LEU A 228 14.92 -3.15 -37.72
N PRO A 229 15.97 -2.45 -38.17
CA PRO A 229 16.58 -2.68 -39.48
C PRO A 229 17.43 -3.96 -39.48
N ASP A 230 17.63 -4.56 -40.65
CA ASP A 230 18.46 -5.75 -40.82
C ASP A 230 19.96 -5.43 -40.99
N GLY A 231 20.34 -4.16 -41.20
CA GLY A 231 21.72 -3.72 -41.40
C GLY A 231 22.42 -3.28 -40.11
N GLU A 232 23.69 -3.66 -39.94
CA GLU A 232 24.47 -3.42 -38.70
C GLU A 232 24.66 -1.93 -38.37
N THR A 233 24.89 -1.06 -39.36
CA THR A 233 25.14 0.38 -39.13
C THR A 233 23.90 1.11 -38.61
N SER A 234 22.71 0.82 -39.17
CA SER A 234 21.46 1.45 -38.71
C SER A 234 20.94 0.86 -37.40
N LEU A 235 21.31 -0.38 -37.09
CA LEU A 235 21.11 -0.95 -35.75
C LEU A 235 21.96 -0.23 -34.70
N ALA A 236 23.21 0.12 -35.00
CA ALA A 236 24.10 0.83 -34.08
C ALA A 236 23.54 2.22 -33.68
N ASP A 237 22.96 2.97 -34.62
CA ASP A 237 22.34 4.28 -34.33
C ASP A 237 21.12 4.16 -33.41
N ILE A 238 20.28 3.15 -33.66
CA ILE A 238 19.11 2.85 -32.82
C ILE A 238 19.55 2.40 -31.43
N GLU A 239 20.57 1.55 -31.37
CA GLU A 239 21.12 1.05 -30.11
C GLU A 239 21.75 2.17 -29.28
N SER A 240 22.47 3.09 -29.92
CA SER A 240 23.00 4.28 -29.27
C SER A 240 21.87 5.14 -28.67
N THR A 241 20.78 5.35 -29.42
CA THR A 241 19.63 6.14 -28.97
C THR A 241 18.86 5.45 -27.83
N ARG A 242 18.71 4.12 -27.92
CA ARG A 242 18.12 3.28 -26.89
C ARG A 242 18.94 3.38 -25.61
N ALA A 243 20.25 3.11 -25.68
CA ALA A 243 21.15 3.10 -24.53
C ALA A 243 21.21 4.47 -23.84
N SER A 244 21.32 5.56 -24.59
CA SER A 244 21.37 6.92 -24.03
C SER A 244 20.09 7.32 -23.28
N SER A 245 18.94 6.75 -23.68
CA SER A 245 17.63 7.08 -23.12
C SER A 245 17.14 6.06 -22.08
N LEU A 246 17.92 5.00 -21.81
CA LEU A 246 17.50 3.90 -20.93
C LEU A 246 17.36 4.35 -19.46
N ALA A 247 18.38 5.05 -18.94
CA ALA A 247 18.34 5.62 -17.59
C ALA A 247 17.17 6.61 -17.41
N ILE A 248 16.79 7.30 -18.48
CA ILE A 248 15.64 8.23 -18.49
C ILE A 248 14.32 7.43 -18.45
N GLY A 249 14.22 6.33 -19.19
CA GLY A 249 13.08 5.41 -19.16
C GLY A 249 12.90 4.71 -17.82
N ARG A 250 14.00 4.39 -17.13
CA ARG A 250 14.00 3.84 -15.76
C ARG A 250 13.75 4.88 -14.68
N LEU A 251 13.66 6.16 -15.05
CA LEU A 251 13.57 7.32 -14.16
C LEU A 251 14.80 7.53 -13.26
N GLU A 252 15.92 6.85 -13.54
CA GLU A 252 17.21 7.01 -12.83
C GLU A 252 17.83 8.38 -13.07
N ALA A 253 17.63 8.96 -14.26
CA ALA A 253 18.10 10.31 -14.62
C ALA A 253 17.19 11.45 -14.10
N GLY A 254 16.13 11.12 -13.36
CA GLY A 254 15.17 12.07 -12.82
C GLY A 254 14.21 12.67 -13.85
N TRP A 255 13.21 13.42 -13.34
CA TRP A 255 12.15 14.00 -14.18
C TRP A 255 12.64 15.11 -15.09
N GLU A 256 13.69 15.86 -14.73
CA GLU A 256 14.23 16.89 -15.62
C GLU A 256 14.71 16.31 -16.96
N ALA A 257 15.38 15.15 -16.92
CA ALA A 257 15.82 14.45 -18.11
C ALA A 257 14.63 14.03 -18.99
N VAL A 258 13.55 13.52 -18.37
CA VAL A 258 12.31 13.15 -19.08
C VAL A 258 11.72 14.35 -19.83
N HIS A 259 11.70 15.53 -19.21
CA HIS A 259 11.19 16.74 -19.85
C HIS A 259 12.08 17.26 -20.97
N LYS A 260 13.41 17.22 -20.78
CA LYS A 260 14.40 17.58 -21.82
C LYS A 260 14.33 16.64 -23.02
N CYS A 261 13.85 15.41 -22.82
CA CYS A 261 13.59 14.46 -23.89
C CYS A 261 12.36 14.76 -24.76
N LEU A 262 11.55 15.77 -24.44
CA LEU A 262 10.47 16.19 -25.34
C LEU A 262 11.08 16.75 -26.64
N GLN A 263 10.77 16.12 -27.78
CA GLN A 263 11.21 16.57 -29.10
C GLN A 263 10.05 17.28 -29.83
N PRO A 264 9.91 18.60 -29.68
CA PRO A 264 8.71 19.35 -30.07
C PRO A 264 8.55 19.55 -31.58
N THR A 265 9.64 19.48 -32.32
CA THR A 265 9.72 19.79 -33.76
C THR A 265 10.09 18.57 -34.61
N GLY A 266 10.25 17.40 -33.98
CA GLY A 266 10.56 16.16 -34.67
C GLY A 266 9.38 15.64 -35.53
N PRO A 267 9.62 14.66 -36.41
CA PRO A 267 8.56 13.95 -37.10
C PRO A 267 7.61 13.24 -36.11
N ALA A 268 6.37 12.99 -36.50
CA ALA A 268 5.35 12.36 -35.66
C ALA A 268 4.58 11.24 -36.36
N LEU A 269 3.93 10.38 -35.59
CA LEU A 269 3.05 9.30 -36.04
C LEU A 269 1.58 9.76 -36.03
N GLY A 270 0.82 9.45 -37.08
CA GLY A 270 -0.64 9.69 -37.10
C GLY A 270 -1.07 11.10 -37.50
N CYS A 271 -2.29 11.52 -37.13
CA CYS A 271 -3.08 12.55 -37.84
C CYS A 271 -2.61 14.02 -37.67
N PRO A 272 -2.48 14.84 -38.75
CA PRO A 272 -2.18 16.27 -38.77
C PRO A 272 -3.34 17.23 -38.42
N ASP A 273 -4.59 16.77 -38.37
CA ASP A 273 -5.74 17.69 -38.19
C ASP A 273 -6.15 17.80 -36.72
N GLY A 274 -5.36 18.54 -35.93
CA GLY A 274 -5.68 18.95 -34.56
C GLY A 274 -7.01 19.72 -34.41
N ASN A 275 -7.65 20.08 -35.52
CA ASN A 275 -8.94 20.77 -35.55
C ASN A 275 -10.15 19.88 -35.90
N LYS A 276 -9.99 18.67 -36.47
CA LYS A 276 -11.14 17.86 -36.93
C LYS A 276 -11.50 16.65 -36.08
N CYS A 277 -10.73 16.36 -35.03
CA CYS A 277 -11.10 15.28 -34.09
C CYS A 277 -12.35 15.62 -33.24
N PHE A 278 -12.85 16.86 -33.30
CA PHE A 278 -14.05 17.33 -32.59
C PHE A 278 -15.33 17.42 -33.45
N ASP A 279 -15.25 17.42 -34.78
CA ASP A 279 -16.41 17.78 -35.62
C ASP A 279 -17.40 16.63 -35.90
N SER A 280 -17.14 15.40 -35.45
CA SER A 280 -18.04 14.27 -35.74
C SER A 280 -18.89 13.78 -34.57
N TYR A 281 -18.98 14.54 -33.47
CA TYR A 281 -19.85 14.20 -32.33
C TYR A 281 -21.17 14.99 -32.28
N ALA A 282 -21.45 15.83 -33.29
CA ALA A 282 -22.64 16.69 -33.34
C ALA A 282 -23.60 16.43 -34.51
N THR A 283 -23.35 15.48 -35.41
CA THR A 283 -24.31 15.11 -36.47
C THR A 283 -24.30 13.60 -36.71
N ALA A 284 -25.11 12.87 -35.95
CA ALA A 284 -25.65 11.60 -36.37
C ALA A 284 -27.09 11.84 -36.85
N THR A 285 -27.25 12.12 -38.14
CA THR A 285 -28.56 11.96 -38.79
C THR A 285 -28.41 10.93 -39.90
N SER A 286 -29.08 9.80 -39.66
CA SER A 286 -29.56 8.82 -40.63
C SER A 286 -28.54 8.24 -41.61
N ARG A 287 -28.11 7.00 -41.34
CA ARG A 287 -28.17 5.93 -42.36
C ARG A 287 -28.32 4.58 -41.69
N SER A 288 -29.49 3.99 -41.93
CA SER A 288 -29.88 2.63 -41.59
C SER A 288 -28.83 1.62 -42.08
N ILE A 289 -28.29 0.82 -41.17
CA ILE A 289 -27.71 -0.47 -41.49
C ILE A 289 -28.44 -1.48 -40.62
N LYS A 290 -29.34 -2.25 -41.24
CA LYS A 290 -29.88 -3.47 -40.66
C LYS A 290 -28.74 -4.49 -40.59
N LEU A 291 -28.32 -4.84 -39.38
CA LEU A 291 -27.57 -6.06 -39.11
C LEU A 291 -28.47 -6.98 -38.28
N THR A 292 -29.21 -7.82 -39.00
CA THR A 292 -29.82 -9.04 -38.48
C THR A 292 -28.74 -10.09 -38.32
N THR A 293 -28.32 -10.36 -37.08
CA THR A 293 -27.83 -11.67 -36.67
C THR A 293 -27.90 -11.74 -35.15
N LEU A 294 -28.63 -12.73 -34.64
CA LEU A 294 -28.73 -13.04 -33.22
C LEU A 294 -27.32 -13.33 -32.67
N VAL A 295 -26.85 -12.49 -31.75
CA VAL A 295 -25.76 -12.85 -30.84
C VAL A 295 -26.43 -13.34 -29.58
N GLU A 296 -26.39 -14.66 -29.41
CA GLU A 296 -26.78 -15.32 -28.17
C GLU A 296 -25.72 -14.99 -27.11
N TYR A 297 -26.16 -14.39 -26.01
CA TYR A 297 -25.31 -14.11 -24.87
C TYR A 297 -25.05 -15.44 -24.17
N ILE A 298 -23.81 -15.94 -24.26
CA ILE A 298 -23.34 -17.03 -23.43
C ILE A 298 -22.63 -16.38 -22.25
N ASP A 299 -23.23 -16.50 -21.09
CA ASP A 299 -22.59 -16.12 -19.83
C ASP A 299 -21.49 -17.13 -19.53
N GLU A 300 -20.24 -16.78 -19.88
CA GLU A 300 -19.08 -17.61 -19.59
C GLU A 300 -18.53 -17.39 -18.18
N THR A 301 -19.24 -16.62 -17.33
CA THR A 301 -18.78 -16.32 -15.96
C THR A 301 -18.48 -17.60 -15.19
N ASP A 302 -19.38 -18.59 -15.21
CA ASP A 302 -19.15 -19.87 -14.53
C ASP A 302 -18.01 -20.71 -15.14
N ARG A 303 -17.78 -20.54 -16.45
CA ARG A 303 -16.74 -21.24 -17.20
C ARG A 303 -15.35 -20.69 -16.92
N VAL A 304 -15.27 -19.40 -16.60
CA VAL A 304 -14.06 -18.72 -16.15
C VAL A 304 -13.85 -18.91 -14.64
N SER A 305 -14.91 -19.01 -13.84
CA SER A 305 -14.83 -19.32 -12.40
C SER A 305 -14.20 -20.69 -12.14
N GLN A 306 -14.50 -21.69 -12.97
CA GLN A 306 -13.93 -23.05 -12.86
C GLN A 306 -12.42 -23.13 -13.15
N ASP A 307 -11.84 -22.15 -13.83
CA ASP A 307 -10.38 -22.07 -14.02
C ASP A 307 -9.64 -21.52 -12.78
N TYR A 308 -10.38 -21.03 -11.77
CA TYR A 308 -9.83 -20.45 -10.53
C TYR A 308 -10.18 -21.25 -9.25
N GLU A 309 -10.93 -22.35 -9.35
CA GLU A 309 -11.25 -23.22 -8.20
C GLU A 309 -10.42 -24.51 -8.23
N ASP A 310 -9.69 -24.77 -7.14
CA ASP A 310 -9.00 -26.03 -6.87
C ASP A 310 -10.05 -27.11 -6.51
N PRO A 311 -10.08 -28.29 -7.15
CA PRO A 311 -11.18 -29.24 -6.97
C PRO A 311 -11.03 -29.99 -5.65
N GLY A 312 -11.88 -29.67 -4.68
CA GLY A 312 -11.93 -30.46 -3.46
C GLY A 312 -12.87 -29.98 -2.38
N GLN A 313 -14.17 -29.83 -2.68
CA GLN A 313 -15.28 -30.16 -1.75
C GLN A 313 -16.63 -29.95 -2.45
N GLU A 314 -17.29 -31.07 -2.76
CA GLU A 314 -18.69 -31.07 -3.20
C GLU A 314 -19.60 -30.62 -2.05
N GLU A 315 -20.19 -29.43 -2.18
CA GLU A 315 -21.46 -29.11 -1.54
C GLU A 315 -22.61 -29.66 -2.38
N THR A 316 -23.50 -30.42 -1.74
CA THR A 316 -24.85 -30.66 -2.27
C THR A 316 -25.83 -29.74 -1.55
N SER A 317 -26.35 -28.79 -2.33
CA SER A 317 -27.51 -27.93 -2.07
C SER A 317 -28.63 -28.44 -2.99
N LEU A 318 -29.95 -28.30 -2.83
CA LEU A 318 -30.87 -27.31 -2.25
C LEU A 318 -32.22 -28.05 -2.01
N ALA A 319 -32.86 -27.88 -0.86
CA ALA A 319 -34.08 -27.09 -0.64
C ALA A 319 -35.35 -27.53 -1.40
N GLU A 320 -36.39 -27.92 -0.64
CA GLU A 320 -37.78 -27.53 -0.89
C GLU A 320 -38.66 -27.77 0.37
N ASP A 321 -39.07 -26.64 0.95
CA ASP A 321 -40.42 -26.27 1.40
C ASP A 321 -41.32 -27.15 2.31
N LEU A 322 -42.05 -26.43 3.18
CA LEU A 322 -43.33 -26.73 3.86
C LEU A 322 -43.38 -27.32 5.30
N THR A 323 -43.87 -26.45 6.19
CA THR A 323 -44.92 -26.64 7.24
C THR A 323 -44.60 -27.15 8.66
N PHE A 324 -44.67 -26.20 9.61
CA PHE A 324 -45.39 -26.12 10.91
C PHE A 324 -45.83 -27.38 11.72
N VAL A 325 -45.60 -27.28 13.05
CA VAL A 325 -46.27 -27.81 14.29
C VAL A 325 -45.99 -29.22 14.86
N PRO A 326 -46.18 -29.43 16.20
CA PRO A 326 -45.23 -30.13 17.08
C PRO A 326 -45.83 -31.39 17.74
N ASP A 327 -45.03 -32.13 18.52
CA ASP A 327 -45.38 -32.77 19.80
C ASP A 327 -44.19 -33.63 20.28
N THR A 328 -43.72 -33.46 21.53
CA THR A 328 -43.92 -34.34 22.70
C THR A 328 -43.59 -35.82 22.40
N THR A 329 -42.78 -36.55 23.17
CA THR A 329 -42.77 -36.75 24.63
C THR A 329 -41.57 -37.65 24.98
N GLU A 330 -40.98 -37.43 26.16
CA GLU A 330 -40.57 -38.46 27.15
C GLU A 330 -39.44 -39.46 26.78
N LEU A 331 -38.54 -39.89 27.66
CA LEU A 331 -38.42 -39.80 29.12
C LEU A 331 -36.95 -40.12 29.49
N ASP A 332 -36.44 -39.48 30.55
CA ASP A 332 -35.63 -40.07 31.64
C ASP A 332 -34.23 -40.67 31.35
N GLN A 333 -33.18 -40.46 32.16
CA GLN A 333 -33.16 -40.22 33.60
C GLN A 333 -31.76 -39.81 34.10
N HIS A 334 -31.79 -39.06 35.20
CA HIS A 334 -30.82 -38.97 36.29
C HIS A 334 -29.55 -38.09 36.19
N ALA A 335 -29.71 -36.97 36.90
CA ALA A 335 -28.76 -36.01 37.39
C ALA A 335 -27.78 -36.52 38.47
N SER A 336 -26.73 -35.71 38.63
CA SER A 336 -26.22 -35.14 39.89
C SER A 336 -25.17 -35.86 40.74
N ALA A 337 -24.14 -35.05 41.01
CA ALA A 337 -23.58 -34.72 42.34
C ALA A 337 -22.30 -35.43 42.79
N LEU A 338 -21.21 -34.66 42.69
CA LEU A 338 -20.36 -34.14 43.80
C LEU A 338 -19.76 -35.11 44.83
N ALA A 339 -18.44 -34.96 44.95
CA ALA A 339 -17.66 -34.71 46.17
C ALA A 339 -16.70 -35.81 46.66
N HIS A 340 -15.42 -35.39 46.73
CA HIS A 340 -14.35 -35.70 47.70
C HIS A 340 -13.94 -37.17 47.93
N ILE A 341 -12.63 -37.40 47.87
CA ILE A 341 -11.74 -37.83 48.98
C ILE A 341 -10.34 -38.16 48.40
N SER A 342 -9.29 -37.62 49.02
CA SER A 342 -7.88 -38.08 48.94
C SER A 342 -7.50 -38.70 50.30
N PRO A 343 -6.29 -39.22 50.58
CA PRO A 343 -5.24 -39.91 49.79
C PRO A 343 -4.73 -41.20 50.51
N THR A 344 -3.63 -41.81 50.02
CA THR A 344 -2.52 -42.56 50.71
C THR A 344 -2.10 -43.82 49.91
N SER A 345 -0.91 -43.88 49.29
CA SER A 345 0.46 -44.17 49.76
C SER A 345 0.86 -45.64 49.62
N HIS A 346 1.93 -45.93 48.85
CA HIS A 346 2.85 -47.03 49.16
C HIS A 346 4.27 -46.71 48.67
N VAL A 347 5.21 -46.87 49.59
CA VAL A 347 6.67 -46.71 49.50
C VAL A 347 7.31 -48.05 49.15
N SER A 348 8.44 -48.04 48.44
CA SER A 348 9.50 -49.06 48.61
C SER A 348 10.87 -48.45 48.30
N HIS A 349 11.77 -48.54 49.30
CA HIS A 349 13.17 -48.12 49.25
C HIS A 349 14.09 -49.28 48.82
N SER A 350 15.18 -48.95 48.13
CA SER A 350 16.43 -49.72 48.13
C SER A 350 17.61 -48.74 48.04
N VAL A 351 18.61 -48.95 48.90
CA VAL A 351 19.78 -48.07 49.12
C VAL A 351 21.06 -48.86 48.82
N ALA A 352 21.97 -48.24 48.05
CA ALA A 352 23.42 -48.12 48.31
C ALA A 352 24.30 -48.30 47.05
N SER A 353 24.94 -47.22 46.59
CA SER A 353 26.42 -47.08 46.57
C SER A 353 26.84 -45.73 45.94
N LEU A 354 27.68 -45.00 46.66
CA LEU A 354 28.53 -43.88 46.20
C LEU A 354 29.98 -44.40 46.28
N PRO A 355 30.96 -43.95 45.46
CA PRO A 355 31.26 -42.52 45.32
C PRO A 355 31.77 -42.06 43.93
N GLY A 356 31.58 -40.77 43.64
CA GLY A 356 32.21 -40.11 42.50
C GLY A 356 31.76 -38.66 42.38
N ASN A 357 32.34 -37.77 43.19
CA ASN A 357 32.20 -36.34 42.99
C ASN A 357 32.87 -35.93 41.66
N SER A 358 32.07 -35.37 40.75
CA SER A 358 32.51 -34.44 39.71
C SER A 358 31.42 -33.38 39.55
N PRO A 359 31.79 -32.10 39.36
CA PRO A 359 30.89 -30.99 39.62
C PRO A 359 29.75 -30.97 38.60
N ALA A 360 28.60 -30.46 39.05
CA ALA A 360 27.44 -30.18 38.23
C ALA A 360 27.85 -29.52 36.91
N SER A 361 27.64 -30.23 35.80
CA SER A 361 27.63 -29.62 34.47
C SER A 361 26.55 -28.57 34.49
N THR A 362 26.98 -27.31 34.58
CA THR A 362 26.14 -26.13 34.42
C THR A 362 25.52 -26.27 33.02
N GLN A 363 24.21 -26.55 32.95
CA GLN A 363 23.50 -26.53 31.67
C GLN A 363 23.65 -25.12 31.10
N MET A 364 24.51 -24.97 30.09
CA MET A 364 24.61 -23.73 29.34
C MET A 364 23.25 -23.39 28.72
N PRO A 365 22.84 -22.11 28.68
CA PRO A 365 21.68 -21.67 27.93
C PRO A 365 21.75 -22.16 26.47
N ARG A 366 20.65 -22.71 25.93
CA ARG A 366 20.59 -23.32 24.58
C ARG A 366 21.08 -22.42 23.43
N HIS A 367 21.10 -21.10 23.60
CA HIS A 367 21.67 -20.16 22.62
C HIS A 367 23.17 -20.43 22.34
N LEU A 368 23.94 -20.84 23.36
CA LEU A 368 25.34 -21.24 23.17
C LEU A 368 25.48 -22.59 22.47
N ARG A 369 24.43 -23.42 22.47
CA ARG A 369 24.38 -24.64 21.64
C ARG A 369 24.04 -24.30 20.19
N TYR A 370 23.07 -23.42 19.92
CA TYR A 370 22.66 -23.07 18.56
C TYR A 370 23.80 -22.37 17.78
N SER A 371 24.51 -21.40 18.39
CA SER A 371 25.68 -20.77 17.77
C SER A 371 26.89 -21.71 17.60
N SER A 372 26.96 -22.80 18.37
CA SER A 372 28.06 -23.77 18.30
C SER A 372 27.76 -24.98 17.40
N GLU A 373 26.49 -25.38 17.24
CA GLU A 373 26.06 -26.51 16.40
C GLU A 373 25.95 -26.10 14.92
N LEU A 374 25.58 -24.85 14.62
CA LEU A 374 25.59 -24.29 13.25
C LEU A 374 27.01 -24.17 12.65
N VAL A 375 28.07 -24.18 13.45
CA VAL A 375 29.46 -24.09 12.95
C VAL A 375 30.02 -25.48 12.56
N CYS A 376 29.35 -26.57 12.92
CA CYS A 376 29.86 -27.93 12.72
C CYS A 376 29.25 -28.72 11.55
N SER A 377 28.26 -28.18 10.84
CA SER A 377 27.68 -28.83 9.65
C SER A 377 28.33 -28.32 8.35
N PRO A 378 28.83 -29.20 7.46
CA PRO A 378 29.49 -28.78 6.21
C PRO A 378 28.57 -27.98 5.27
N ASP A 379 27.25 -28.14 5.37
CA ASP A 379 26.23 -27.39 4.60
C ASP A 379 25.69 -26.13 5.32
N SER A 380 26.28 -25.75 6.46
CA SER A 380 25.84 -24.55 7.17
C SER A 380 26.12 -23.27 6.37
N PRO A 381 25.18 -22.31 6.30
CA PRO A 381 25.43 -21.01 5.69
C PRO A 381 26.58 -20.24 6.36
N TYR A 382 26.92 -20.59 7.61
CA TYR A 382 28.05 -20.05 8.37
C TYR A 382 29.41 -20.66 7.99
N SER A 383 29.43 -21.71 7.16
CA SER A 383 30.67 -22.29 6.60
C SER A 383 31.28 -21.40 5.51
N ARG A 384 30.52 -20.44 4.97
CA ARG A 384 31.00 -19.45 4.00
C ARG A 384 31.77 -18.33 4.71
N PRO A 385 32.82 -17.76 4.09
CA PRO A 385 33.53 -16.63 4.68
C PRO A 385 32.56 -15.45 4.88
N PRO A 386 32.62 -14.76 6.03
CA PRO A 386 31.76 -13.61 6.29
C PRO A 386 32.04 -12.50 5.27
N MET A 387 30.99 -11.87 4.77
CA MET A 387 31.11 -10.71 3.91
C MET A 387 31.72 -9.55 4.71
N GLN A 388 32.76 -8.91 4.19
CA GLN A 388 33.33 -7.74 4.83
C GLN A 388 32.38 -6.54 4.70
N PHE A 389 32.39 -5.67 5.71
CA PHE A 389 31.68 -4.38 5.66
C PHE A 389 32.64 -3.31 5.17
N THR A 390 32.15 -2.43 4.30
CA THR A 390 32.77 -1.12 4.10
C THR A 390 32.65 -0.27 5.37
N ILE A 391 33.39 0.84 5.44
CA ILE A 391 33.28 1.78 6.57
C ILE A 391 31.83 2.25 6.74
N ARG A 392 31.17 2.62 5.63
CA ARG A 392 29.79 3.10 5.65
C ARG A 392 28.81 2.02 6.13
N GLU A 393 28.95 0.80 5.64
CA GLU A 393 28.13 -0.32 6.08
C GLU A 393 28.32 -0.64 7.57
N ALA A 394 29.56 -0.56 8.07
CA ALA A 394 29.85 -0.77 9.49
C ALA A 394 29.20 0.32 10.38
N GLU A 395 29.16 1.57 9.92
CA GLU A 395 28.42 2.66 10.60
C GLU A 395 26.92 2.35 10.67
N LEU A 396 26.34 1.80 9.60
CA LEU A 396 24.92 1.43 9.56
C LEU A 396 24.61 0.28 10.54
N VAL A 397 25.42 -0.78 10.57
CA VAL A 397 25.24 -1.86 11.57
C VAL A 397 25.39 -1.33 12.99
N LYS A 398 26.38 -0.47 13.23
CA LYS A 398 26.59 0.16 14.54
C LYS A 398 25.37 1.00 14.96
N ASN A 399 24.83 1.83 14.06
CA ASN A 399 23.64 2.62 14.37
C ASN A 399 22.41 1.74 14.64
N PHE A 400 22.20 0.69 13.84
CA PHE A 400 21.09 -0.24 14.07
C PHE A 400 21.15 -0.88 15.46
N THR A 401 22.31 -1.40 15.84
CA THR A 401 22.52 -2.07 17.15
C THR A 401 22.39 -1.12 18.34
N GLU A 402 22.98 0.06 18.26
CA GLU A 402 23.02 0.99 19.38
C GLU A 402 21.71 1.75 19.59
N ASN A 403 20.94 2.00 18.52
CA ASN A 403 19.81 2.94 18.57
C ASN A 403 18.46 2.36 18.16
N MET A 404 18.40 1.24 17.43
CA MET A 404 17.15 0.83 16.74
C MET A 404 16.70 -0.58 17.08
N ALA A 405 17.62 -1.52 17.28
CA ALA A 405 17.29 -2.93 17.47
C ALA A 405 16.36 -3.17 18.68
N LEU A 406 16.54 -2.40 19.76
CA LEU A 406 15.70 -2.48 20.95
C LEU A 406 14.22 -2.10 20.71
N TRP A 407 13.91 -1.40 19.62
CA TRP A 407 12.53 -1.13 19.24
C TRP A 407 11.80 -2.42 18.83
N ALA A 408 12.53 -3.32 18.16
CA ALA A 408 12.08 -4.65 17.81
C ALA A 408 12.12 -5.59 19.02
N ASP A 409 13.15 -5.52 19.88
CA ASP A 409 13.32 -6.41 21.04
C ASP A 409 12.44 -6.08 22.27
N ALA A 410 11.44 -5.20 22.12
CA ALA A 410 10.61 -4.68 23.20
C ALA A 410 9.96 -5.74 24.12
N THR A 411 9.70 -6.93 23.58
CA THR A 411 9.15 -8.09 24.31
C THR A 411 9.99 -9.35 24.11
N ASP A 412 11.26 -9.18 23.71
CA ASP A 412 12.21 -10.27 23.50
C ASP A 412 13.34 -10.21 24.53
N ILE A 413 13.29 -11.12 25.50
CA ILE A 413 14.30 -11.21 26.56
C ILE A 413 15.70 -11.53 26.03
N ASN A 414 15.78 -12.19 24.87
CA ASN A 414 17.05 -12.63 24.27
C ASN A 414 17.65 -11.60 23.33
N ARG A 415 16.93 -10.50 23.05
CA ARG A 415 17.37 -9.39 22.20
C ARG A 415 17.91 -9.86 20.84
N HIS A 416 17.14 -10.69 20.13
CA HIS A 416 17.60 -11.29 18.88
C HIS A 416 17.88 -10.24 17.81
N PHE A 417 17.13 -9.13 17.77
CA PHE A 417 17.40 -8.06 16.81
C PHE A 417 18.70 -7.33 17.13
N GLU A 418 19.06 -7.14 18.40
CA GLU A 418 20.32 -6.48 18.74
C GLU A 418 21.54 -7.40 18.66
N LEU A 419 21.40 -8.65 19.08
CA LEU A 419 22.54 -9.55 19.26
C LEU A 419 22.74 -10.48 18.06
N GLU A 420 21.66 -10.99 17.48
CA GLU A 420 21.73 -12.04 16.47
C GLU A 420 21.64 -11.50 15.04
N VAL A 421 20.73 -10.56 14.75
CA VAL A 421 20.59 -9.96 13.41
C VAL A 421 21.91 -9.37 12.88
N PRO A 422 22.70 -8.61 13.65
CA PRO A 422 23.98 -8.09 13.17
C PRO A 422 24.99 -9.20 12.87
N ARG A 423 25.03 -10.27 13.68
CA ARG A 423 25.87 -11.44 13.40
C ARG A 423 25.44 -12.13 12.11
N ARG A 424 24.13 -12.36 11.93
CA ARG A 424 23.59 -12.99 10.72
C ARG A 424 23.77 -12.11 9.48
N SER A 425 23.76 -10.78 9.61
CA SER A 425 24.00 -9.85 8.49
C SER A 425 25.40 -9.97 7.83
N LEU A 426 26.35 -10.64 8.50
CA LEU A 426 27.65 -10.99 7.90
C LEU A 426 27.54 -12.08 6.84
N TYR A 427 26.50 -12.91 6.90
CA TYR A 427 26.33 -14.12 6.09
C TYR A 427 25.10 -14.06 5.18
N PHE A 428 24.04 -13.37 5.61
CA PHE A 428 22.76 -13.34 4.92
C PHE A 428 22.51 -11.96 4.29
N PRO A 429 22.55 -11.84 2.95
CA PRO A 429 22.36 -10.57 2.25
C PRO A 429 20.99 -9.92 2.51
N VAL A 430 19.94 -10.72 2.73
CA VAL A 430 18.59 -10.20 2.98
C VAL A 430 18.53 -9.39 4.29
N LEU A 431 19.11 -9.92 5.38
CA LEU A 431 19.22 -9.20 6.65
C LEU A 431 20.18 -8.01 6.55
N ARG A 432 21.30 -8.19 5.85
CA ARG A 432 22.28 -7.13 5.61
C ARG A 432 21.63 -5.89 5.00
N TYR A 433 20.94 -6.06 3.87
CA TYR A 433 20.33 -4.93 3.18
C TYR A 433 19.12 -4.37 3.93
N ALA A 434 18.33 -5.19 4.63
CA ALA A 434 17.26 -4.70 5.50
C ALA A 434 17.79 -3.78 6.61
N VAL A 435 18.85 -4.21 7.31
CA VAL A 435 19.52 -3.41 8.35
C VAL A 435 20.07 -2.10 7.77
N PHE A 436 20.71 -2.14 6.60
CA PHE A 436 21.26 -0.95 5.96
C PHE A 436 20.18 0.04 5.53
N ALA A 437 19.09 -0.44 4.92
CA ALA A 437 17.97 0.39 4.51
C ALA A 437 17.36 1.10 5.71
N PHE A 438 17.04 0.34 6.77
CA PHE A 438 16.44 0.87 7.99
C PHE A 438 17.36 1.86 8.72
N SER A 439 18.63 1.49 8.90
CA SER A 439 19.60 2.35 9.55
C SER A 439 19.93 3.61 8.75
N SER A 440 20.03 3.52 7.42
CA SER A 440 20.32 4.69 6.57
C SER A 440 19.16 5.68 6.66
N ARG A 441 17.91 5.19 6.62
CA ARG A 441 16.72 6.03 6.82
C ARG A 441 16.76 6.73 8.18
N HIS A 442 17.06 6.01 9.25
CA HIS A 442 17.16 6.60 10.59
C HIS A 442 18.24 7.68 10.70
N LEU A 443 19.45 7.43 10.20
CA LEU A 443 20.55 8.41 10.29
C LEU A 443 20.31 9.66 9.43
N ASN A 444 19.57 9.54 8.33
CA ASN A 444 19.39 10.60 7.34
C ASN A 444 18.02 11.30 7.41
N ARG A 445 17.23 11.02 8.46
CA ARG A 445 15.90 11.57 8.71
C ARG A 445 15.76 13.10 8.63
N ASP A 446 16.81 13.85 8.98
CA ASP A 446 16.78 15.33 9.03
C ASP A 446 17.31 15.97 7.73
N LYS A 447 17.68 15.17 6.74
CA LYS A 447 18.30 15.63 5.49
C LYS A 447 17.31 15.51 4.34
N ALA A 448 17.04 16.63 3.68
CA ALA A 448 16.09 16.74 2.57
C ALA A 448 16.49 15.96 1.29
N ASP A 449 17.73 15.47 1.19
CA ASP A 449 18.36 15.06 -0.09
C ASP A 449 18.87 13.60 -0.12
N THR A 450 18.54 12.79 0.89
CA THR A 450 19.17 11.45 1.13
C THR A 450 18.21 10.27 1.05
N SER A 451 17.04 10.44 0.42
CA SER A 451 16.14 9.31 0.13
C SER A 451 16.79 8.25 -0.78
N THR A 452 17.94 8.55 -1.40
CA THR A 452 18.65 7.67 -2.33
C THR A 452 19.34 6.48 -1.66
N GLU A 453 20.21 6.67 -0.66
CA GLU A 453 20.98 5.56 -0.03
C GLU A 453 20.06 4.53 0.63
N ALA A 454 19.09 5.00 1.43
CA ALA A 454 18.15 4.14 2.11
C ALA A 454 17.26 3.36 1.11
N LEU A 455 16.87 4.01 0.01
CA LEU A 455 16.10 3.40 -1.08
C LEU A 455 16.94 2.42 -1.92
N GLU A 456 18.23 2.67 -2.13
CA GLU A 456 19.16 1.75 -2.80
C GLU A 456 19.30 0.45 -2.04
N TYR A 457 19.52 0.52 -0.72
CA TYR A 457 19.56 -0.66 0.14
C TYR A 457 18.20 -1.34 0.24
N TYR A 458 17.10 -0.58 0.28
CA TYR A 458 15.74 -1.13 0.23
C TYR A 458 15.51 -1.94 -1.06
N ASN A 459 15.86 -1.37 -2.22
CA ASN A 459 15.72 -2.05 -3.51
C ASN A 459 16.63 -3.28 -3.62
N SER A 460 17.84 -3.20 -3.06
CA SER A 460 18.77 -4.33 -2.97
C SER A 460 18.24 -5.43 -2.05
N CYS A 461 17.60 -5.06 -0.94
CA CYS A 461 16.94 -6.01 -0.06
C CYS A 461 15.75 -6.67 -0.77
N LEU A 462 14.93 -5.89 -1.48
CA LEU A 462 13.76 -6.37 -2.19
C LEU A 462 14.11 -7.36 -3.30
N SER A 463 15.21 -7.13 -4.04
CA SER A 463 15.65 -8.07 -5.08
C SER A 463 16.04 -9.43 -4.50
N VAL A 464 16.81 -9.44 -3.41
CA VAL A 464 17.18 -10.67 -2.69
C VAL A 464 15.96 -11.34 -2.06
N LEU A 465 15.04 -10.53 -1.51
CA LEU A 465 13.84 -11.02 -0.86
C LEU A 465 12.90 -11.74 -1.85
N ILE A 466 12.70 -11.17 -3.05
CA ILE A 466 11.88 -11.81 -4.10
C ILE A 466 12.45 -13.17 -4.47
N GLU A 467 13.77 -13.26 -4.63
CA GLU A 467 14.44 -14.53 -4.95
C GLU A 467 14.32 -15.55 -3.82
N ALA A 468 14.45 -15.11 -2.55
CA ALA A 468 14.31 -15.97 -1.39
C ALA A 468 12.88 -16.55 -1.26
N VAL A 469 11.87 -15.70 -1.45
CA VAL A 469 10.46 -16.12 -1.39
C VAL A 469 10.07 -17.03 -2.57
N ASP A 470 10.57 -16.77 -3.79
CA ASP A 470 10.31 -17.60 -4.97
C ASP A 470 10.91 -19.01 -4.82
N LYS A 471 12.08 -19.11 -4.16
CA LYS A 471 12.78 -20.38 -3.91
C LYS A 471 12.24 -21.16 -2.71
N ALA A 472 11.52 -20.51 -1.80
CA ALA A 472 11.11 -21.05 -0.52
C ALA A 472 10.22 -22.32 -0.60
N SER A 473 9.60 -22.63 -1.75
CA SER A 473 8.67 -23.78 -1.90
C SER A 473 7.60 -23.87 -0.80
N GLY A 474 7.24 -22.73 -0.20
CA GLY A 474 6.29 -22.63 0.91
C GLY A 474 6.92 -22.46 2.31
N HIS A 475 8.22 -22.73 2.48
CA HIS A 475 8.93 -22.62 3.76
C HIS A 475 9.93 -21.47 3.76
N ILE A 476 9.61 -20.39 4.48
CA ILE A 476 10.45 -19.19 4.58
C ILE A 476 11.32 -19.30 5.84
N ASP A 477 12.61 -19.01 5.71
CA ASP A 477 13.57 -19.05 6.81
C ASP A 477 13.43 -17.88 7.80
N GLU A 478 14.03 -18.04 8.99
CA GLU A 478 14.00 -17.05 10.06
C GLU A 478 14.58 -15.69 9.61
N GLU A 479 15.65 -15.73 8.82
CA GLU A 479 16.36 -14.55 8.32
C GLU A 479 15.50 -13.73 7.37
N THR A 480 14.76 -14.40 6.48
CA THR A 480 13.84 -13.71 5.57
C THR A 480 12.68 -13.10 6.33
N LEU A 481 12.08 -13.80 7.29
CA LEU A 481 11.01 -13.24 8.12
C LEU A 481 11.48 -12.01 8.92
N ALA A 482 12.64 -12.09 9.56
CA ALA A 482 13.22 -10.96 10.29
C ALA A 482 13.55 -9.78 9.37
N ALA A 483 14.06 -10.04 8.15
CA ALA A 483 14.30 -8.98 7.18
C ALA A 483 13.00 -8.28 6.74
N ILE A 484 11.92 -9.04 6.49
CA ILE A 484 10.60 -8.48 6.18
C ILE A 484 10.10 -7.61 7.34
N ALA A 485 10.23 -8.08 8.58
CA ALA A 485 9.79 -7.34 9.76
C ALA A 485 10.57 -6.01 9.93
N ILE A 486 11.88 -6.01 9.63
CA ILE A 486 12.72 -4.79 9.62
C ILE A 486 12.31 -3.85 8.47
N LEU A 487 12.08 -4.36 7.25
CA LEU A 487 11.60 -3.54 6.14
C LEU A 487 10.23 -2.94 6.43
N ARG A 488 9.40 -3.64 7.21
CA ARG A 488 8.14 -3.09 7.68
C ARG A 488 8.35 -1.91 8.64
N GLN A 489 9.30 -1.99 9.58
CA GLN A 489 9.67 -0.83 10.41
C GLN A 489 10.24 0.34 9.58
N TYR A 490 10.97 0.05 8.50
CA TYR A 490 11.44 1.07 7.56
C TYR A 490 10.29 1.85 6.90
N GLU A 491 9.21 1.17 6.51
CA GLU A 491 8.00 1.82 5.95
C GLU A 491 7.28 2.66 7.00
N GLU A 492 7.15 2.14 8.22
CA GLU A 492 6.42 2.79 9.31
C GLU A 492 7.04 4.14 9.73
N MET A 493 8.34 4.33 9.52
CA MET A 493 9.03 5.60 9.74
C MET A 493 8.67 6.70 8.73
N ASP A 494 8.00 6.38 7.62
CA ASP A 494 7.58 7.36 6.61
C ASP A 494 6.38 8.22 7.08
N ALA A 495 6.18 9.36 6.43
CA ALA A 495 5.04 10.24 6.70
C ALA A 495 3.70 9.56 6.35
N GLU A 496 3.72 8.77 5.27
CA GLU A 496 2.60 7.98 4.80
C GLU A 496 2.98 6.50 4.79
N ASP A 497 2.35 5.75 5.68
CA ASP A 497 2.50 4.30 5.75
C ASP A 497 1.78 3.63 4.56
N MET A 498 2.56 3.21 3.57
CA MET A 498 2.08 2.57 2.33
C MET A 498 1.75 1.08 2.49
N GLU A 499 2.08 0.46 3.63
CA GLU A 499 1.70 -0.92 3.97
C GLU A 499 2.14 -1.99 2.95
N MET A 500 3.21 -1.72 2.18
CA MET A 500 3.61 -2.57 1.04
C MET A 500 4.08 -3.94 1.52
N HIS A 501 4.89 -4.00 2.58
CA HIS A 501 5.37 -5.24 3.17
C HIS A 501 4.36 -5.90 4.12
N LEU A 502 3.32 -5.19 4.57
CA LEU A 502 2.34 -5.73 5.51
C LEU A 502 1.55 -6.91 4.95
N THR A 503 1.18 -6.85 3.67
CA THR A 503 0.45 -7.95 3.00
C THR A 503 1.33 -9.19 2.81
N GLY A 504 2.62 -8.99 2.48
CA GLY A 504 3.61 -10.07 2.41
C GLY A 504 3.82 -10.70 3.79
N THR A 505 4.07 -9.89 4.81
CA THR A 505 4.26 -10.32 6.20
C THR A 505 3.09 -11.16 6.70
N SER A 506 1.84 -10.70 6.49
CA SER A 506 0.66 -11.39 6.98
C SER A 506 0.46 -12.76 6.31
N ARG A 507 0.62 -12.84 4.98
CA ARG A 507 0.52 -14.12 4.25
C ARG A 507 1.54 -15.13 4.76
N ILE A 508 2.76 -14.65 4.97
CA ILE A 508 3.89 -15.46 5.40
C ILE A 508 3.68 -15.95 6.83
N VAL A 509 3.41 -15.05 7.79
CA VAL A 509 3.13 -15.40 9.20
C VAL A 509 1.92 -16.32 9.34
N ASN A 510 0.92 -16.21 8.46
CA ASN A 510 -0.26 -17.06 8.50
C ASN A 510 -0.07 -18.43 7.85
N SER A 511 0.78 -18.54 6.81
CA SER A 511 1.16 -19.83 6.21
C SER A 511 2.13 -20.63 7.07
N MET A 512 2.69 -20.01 8.11
CA MET A 512 3.67 -20.58 9.02
C MET A 512 2.98 -21.43 10.11
N SER A 513 2.55 -22.64 9.75
CA SER A 513 2.27 -23.72 10.73
C SER A 513 3.54 -24.44 11.20
N GLU A 514 4.70 -24.11 10.62
CA GLU A 514 5.96 -24.86 10.72
C GLU A 514 7.10 -24.13 11.45
N PHE A 515 6.88 -22.92 11.96
CA PHE A 515 7.79 -22.45 13.01
C PHE A 515 7.43 -23.24 14.25
N ASP A 516 8.28 -24.23 14.56
CA ASP A 516 8.46 -24.71 15.90
C ASP A 516 8.65 -23.44 16.77
N PHE A 517 7.58 -22.94 17.42
CA PHE A 517 7.61 -21.80 18.36
C PHE A 517 8.39 -22.21 19.62
N ASN A 518 9.67 -22.48 19.39
CA ASN A 518 10.64 -23.08 20.29
C ASN A 518 11.74 -22.05 20.64
N GLY A 519 11.48 -20.75 20.43
CA GLY A 519 12.43 -19.65 20.55
C GLY A 519 13.05 -19.21 19.22
N GLY A 520 14.08 -18.37 19.31
CA GLY A 520 14.90 -17.96 18.17
C GLY A 520 14.44 -16.67 17.47
N LEU A 521 15.13 -16.36 16.36
CA LEU A 521 14.93 -15.12 15.61
C LEU A 521 13.56 -15.10 14.89
N GLY A 522 13.12 -16.24 14.36
CA GLY A 522 11.82 -16.35 13.68
C GLY A 522 10.64 -16.03 14.60
N GLU A 523 10.64 -16.59 15.82
CA GLU A 523 9.61 -16.30 16.81
C GLU A 523 9.66 -14.83 17.25
N ALA A 524 10.85 -14.28 17.51
CA ALA A 524 11.00 -12.85 17.84
C ALA A 524 10.45 -11.95 16.72
N ALA A 525 10.70 -12.30 15.46
CA ALA A 525 10.15 -11.60 14.31
C ALA A 525 8.63 -11.74 14.20
N ALA A 526 8.05 -12.91 14.46
CA ALA A 526 6.60 -13.09 14.49
C ALA A 526 5.92 -12.19 15.53
N TRP A 527 6.46 -12.08 16.75
CA TRP A 527 5.93 -11.17 17.78
C TRP A 527 6.08 -9.69 17.42
N LEU A 528 7.13 -9.31 16.68
CA LEU A 528 7.23 -7.96 16.09
C LEU A 528 6.12 -7.74 15.05
N CYS A 529 5.92 -8.68 14.14
CA CYS A 529 4.87 -8.61 13.12
C CYS A 529 3.47 -8.48 13.74
N LEU A 530 3.17 -9.23 14.81
CA LEU A 530 1.89 -9.10 15.52
C LEU A 530 1.68 -7.69 16.07
N ARG A 531 2.71 -7.08 16.66
CA ARG A 531 2.62 -5.70 17.18
C ARG A 531 2.42 -4.67 16.07
N GLN A 532 3.04 -4.88 14.90
CA GLN A 532 2.81 -4.05 13.71
C GLN A 532 1.37 -4.19 13.22
N ASP A 533 0.83 -5.40 13.16
CA ASP A 533 -0.56 -5.65 12.76
C ASP A 533 -1.58 -5.05 13.74
N ILE A 534 -1.33 -5.14 15.06
CA ILE A 534 -2.13 -4.47 16.09
C ILE A 534 -2.21 -2.96 15.83
N TYR A 535 -1.07 -2.32 15.56
CA TYR A 535 -1.02 -0.89 15.24
C TYR A 535 -1.90 -0.56 14.02
N VAL A 536 -1.77 -1.33 12.94
CA VAL A 536 -2.52 -1.06 11.72
C VAL A 536 -4.01 -1.32 11.91
N SER A 537 -4.38 -2.37 12.66
CA SER A 537 -5.77 -2.63 13.05
C SER A 537 -6.36 -1.45 13.83
N LEU A 538 -5.62 -0.92 14.81
CA LEU A 538 -6.04 0.24 15.62
C LEU A 538 -6.21 1.52 14.80
N THR A 539 -5.24 1.85 13.95
CA THR A 539 -5.23 3.14 13.23
C THR A 539 -6.08 3.15 11.97
N ARG A 540 -6.33 1.97 11.37
CA ARG A 540 -7.17 1.83 10.18
C ARG A 540 -8.56 1.26 10.48
N LEU A 541 -8.85 0.91 11.73
CA LEU A 541 -10.13 0.32 12.18
C LEU A 541 -10.53 -0.89 11.33
N ARG A 542 -9.58 -1.83 11.15
CA ARG A 542 -9.77 -3.01 10.29
C ARG A 542 -9.40 -4.31 11.01
N PRO A 543 -9.89 -5.47 10.53
CA PRO A 543 -9.55 -6.76 11.10
C PRO A 543 -8.04 -7.02 11.12
N LEU A 544 -7.58 -7.72 12.16
CA LEU A 544 -6.22 -8.24 12.21
C LEU A 544 -6.01 -9.23 11.06
N ARG A 545 -4.83 -9.16 10.46
CA ARG A 545 -4.45 -10.09 9.41
C ARG A 545 -3.80 -11.34 9.98
N SER A 546 -3.16 -11.25 11.15
CA SER A 546 -2.44 -12.34 11.80
C SER A 546 -3.39 -13.40 12.35
N ASN A 547 -3.11 -14.68 12.09
CA ASN A 547 -3.81 -15.80 12.71
C ASN A 547 -3.31 -16.01 14.15
N LEU A 548 -4.15 -15.68 15.14
CA LEU A 548 -3.79 -15.75 16.55
C LEU A 548 -3.60 -17.18 17.07
N GLU A 549 -4.25 -18.18 16.45
CA GLU A 549 -4.11 -19.58 16.86
C GLU A 549 -2.67 -20.09 16.73
N ASN A 550 -1.92 -19.58 15.75
CA ASN A 550 -0.51 -19.95 15.56
C ASN A 550 0.32 -19.59 16.80
N TYR A 551 0.07 -18.42 17.41
CA TYR A 551 0.85 -17.93 18.55
C TYR A 551 0.66 -18.78 19.81
N LEU A 552 -0.50 -19.43 19.99
CA LEU A 552 -0.80 -20.26 21.17
C LEU A 552 0.16 -21.45 21.33
N GLN A 553 0.88 -21.81 20.28
CA GLN A 553 1.91 -22.86 20.30
C GLN A 553 3.21 -22.42 21.00
N SER A 554 3.39 -21.11 21.21
CA SER A 554 4.58 -20.52 21.81
C SER A 554 4.80 -20.90 23.28
N ASP A 555 6.08 -21.10 23.63
CA ASP A 555 6.51 -21.33 25.00
C ASP A 555 6.21 -20.15 25.95
N ILE A 556 5.99 -18.95 25.40
CA ILE A 556 5.64 -17.73 26.14
C ILE A 556 4.41 -17.93 27.02
N PHE A 557 3.44 -18.73 26.56
CA PHE A 557 2.23 -18.99 27.34
C PHE A 557 2.49 -19.81 28.60
N ARG A 558 3.55 -20.63 28.59
CA ARG A 558 3.97 -21.47 29.73
C ARG A 558 5.01 -20.78 30.64
N ARG A 559 5.72 -19.80 30.11
CA ARG A 559 6.73 -19.04 30.83
C ARG A 559 6.13 -18.03 31.80
N THR A 560 6.92 -17.67 32.82
CA THR A 560 6.53 -16.77 33.92
C THR A 560 7.48 -15.59 34.10
N ASP A 561 8.41 -15.37 33.16
CA ASP A 561 9.29 -14.21 33.14
C ASP A 561 8.58 -12.94 32.61
N ASP A 562 9.22 -11.78 32.83
CA ASP A 562 8.65 -10.46 32.51
C ASP A 562 8.29 -10.29 31.03
N ALA A 563 9.13 -10.81 30.12
CA ALA A 563 8.87 -10.71 28.68
C ALA A 563 7.67 -11.57 28.28
N ALA A 564 7.56 -12.77 28.85
CA ALA A 564 6.39 -13.63 28.64
C ALA A 564 5.10 -12.97 29.13
N TYR A 565 5.11 -12.34 30.31
CA TYR A 565 3.94 -11.60 30.82
C TYR A 565 3.55 -10.42 29.93
N ALA A 566 4.53 -9.69 29.38
CA ALA A 566 4.26 -8.61 28.43
C ALA A 566 3.64 -9.14 27.12
N ASN A 567 4.20 -10.20 26.53
CA ASN A 567 3.65 -10.82 25.30
C ASN A 567 2.24 -11.40 25.51
N LYS A 568 1.92 -11.96 26.68
CA LYS A 568 0.54 -12.38 26.99
C LYS A 568 -0.46 -11.21 26.92
N MET A 569 -0.07 -10.02 27.39
CA MET A 569 -0.93 -8.83 27.28
C MET A 569 -1.01 -8.31 25.83
N VAL A 570 0.08 -8.38 25.07
CA VAL A 570 0.07 -8.10 23.62
C VAL A 570 -0.95 -9.00 22.92
N PHE A 571 -0.93 -10.29 23.22
CA PHE A 571 -1.86 -11.27 22.67
C PHE A 571 -3.31 -10.99 23.08
N LEU A 572 -3.57 -10.64 24.34
CA LEU A 572 -4.92 -10.28 24.81
C LEU A 572 -5.47 -9.02 24.11
N LEU A 573 -4.62 -8.02 23.83
CA LEU A 573 -5.03 -6.88 23.02
C LEU A 573 -5.36 -7.31 21.58
N ALA A 574 -4.53 -8.17 20.98
CA ALA A 574 -4.81 -8.69 19.65
C ALA A 574 -6.15 -9.43 19.58
N ARG A 575 -6.42 -10.32 20.55
CA ARG A 575 -7.72 -11.01 20.67
C ARG A 575 -8.88 -10.02 20.80
N SER A 576 -8.73 -8.99 21.65
CA SER A 576 -9.74 -7.94 21.80
C SER A 576 -10.08 -7.26 20.47
N LEU A 577 -9.08 -6.98 19.64
CA LEU A 577 -9.27 -6.36 18.31
C LEU A 577 -9.90 -7.33 17.31
N SER A 578 -9.48 -8.61 17.30
CA SER A 578 -10.09 -9.64 16.44
C SER A 578 -11.59 -9.83 16.72
N SER A 579 -12.02 -9.72 17.98
CA SER A 579 -13.44 -9.82 18.32
C SER A 579 -14.24 -8.56 17.96
N ILE A 580 -13.64 -7.37 18.03
CA ILE A 580 -14.33 -6.10 17.73
C ILE A 580 -14.40 -5.85 16.21
N TYR A 581 -13.38 -6.27 15.48
CA TYR A 581 -13.28 -6.14 14.02
C TYR A 581 -13.15 -7.54 13.39
N PRO A 582 -14.21 -8.37 13.39
CA PRO A 582 -14.13 -9.73 12.89
C PRO A 582 -13.93 -9.76 11.38
N SER A 583 -13.03 -10.63 10.91
CA SER A 583 -12.82 -10.89 9.47
C SER A 583 -14.02 -11.57 8.83
N ASP A 584 -14.78 -12.34 9.63
CA ASP A 584 -16.03 -12.98 9.24
C ASP A 584 -17.08 -12.79 10.38
N PRO A 585 -18.17 -12.04 10.14
CA PRO A 585 -19.22 -11.81 11.13
C PRO A 585 -19.92 -13.08 11.62
N SER A 586 -19.85 -14.18 10.85
CA SER A 586 -20.49 -15.47 11.19
C SER A 586 -19.69 -16.31 12.20
N ILE A 587 -18.40 -15.99 12.39
CA ILE A 587 -17.45 -16.76 13.23
C ILE A 587 -17.30 -16.14 14.64
N SER A 588 -17.75 -14.90 14.84
CA SER A 588 -17.56 -14.15 16.09
C SER A 588 -18.45 -14.63 17.23
N ASN A 589 -18.09 -15.76 17.85
CA ASN A 589 -18.72 -16.32 19.05
C ASN A 589 -17.92 -16.06 20.34
N GLU A 590 -16.76 -15.39 20.29
CA GLU A 590 -16.04 -15.04 21.52
C GLU A 590 -16.78 -13.96 22.31
N ASN A 591 -17.14 -14.29 23.55
CA ASN A 591 -17.80 -13.35 24.45
C ASN A 591 -16.81 -12.25 24.85
N LEU A 592 -17.05 -11.02 24.39
CA LEU A 592 -16.27 -9.82 24.75
C LEU A 592 -16.10 -9.65 26.27
N GLU A 593 -17.09 -10.09 27.07
CA GLU A 593 -16.99 -10.09 28.53
C GLU A 593 -15.97 -11.10 29.06
N SER A 594 -15.76 -12.23 28.38
CA SER A 594 -14.67 -13.17 28.71
C SER A 594 -13.31 -12.51 28.53
N ILE A 595 -13.12 -11.85 27.39
CA ILE A 595 -11.86 -11.16 27.09
C ILE A 595 -11.60 -10.04 28.10
N ARG A 596 -12.64 -9.32 28.52
CA ARG A 596 -12.55 -8.32 29.59
C ARG A 596 -12.07 -8.91 30.91
N LEU A 597 -12.66 -10.02 31.34
CA LEU A 597 -12.25 -10.73 32.54
C LEU A 597 -10.81 -11.25 32.45
N GLU A 598 -10.37 -11.69 31.28
CA GLU A 598 -8.98 -12.12 31.06
C GLU A 598 -8.00 -10.94 31.11
N VAL A 599 -8.36 -9.78 30.53
CA VAL A 599 -7.55 -8.55 30.59
C VAL A 599 -7.43 -8.03 32.02
N ASP A 600 -8.53 -8.02 32.78
CA ASP A 600 -8.51 -7.62 34.19
C ASP A 600 -7.78 -8.66 35.05
N GLY A 601 -7.99 -9.95 34.79
CA GLY A 601 -7.27 -11.05 35.42
C GLY A 601 -5.76 -11.00 35.17
N TRP A 602 -5.31 -10.58 33.98
CA TRP A 602 -3.90 -10.33 33.71
C TRP A 602 -3.34 -9.22 34.62
N PHE A 603 -4.08 -8.13 34.79
CA PHE A 603 -3.64 -7.01 35.64
C PHE A 603 -3.55 -7.40 37.12
N ASP A 604 -4.49 -8.22 37.59
CA ASP A 604 -4.51 -8.69 38.97
C ASP A 604 -3.44 -9.76 39.24
N SER A 605 -3.12 -10.59 38.24
CA SER A 605 -2.14 -11.69 38.35
C SER A 605 -0.72 -11.32 37.91
N LYS A 606 -0.49 -10.09 37.43
CA LYS A 606 0.84 -9.64 37.02
C LYS A 606 1.85 -9.74 38.19
N PRO A 607 3.11 -10.10 37.93
CA PRO A 607 4.13 -10.15 38.97
C PRO A 607 4.29 -8.81 39.66
N ALA A 608 4.68 -8.82 40.94
CA ALA A 608 4.92 -7.58 41.69
C ALA A 608 5.94 -6.65 41.03
N ALA A 609 6.83 -7.17 40.19
CA ALA A 609 7.78 -6.41 39.41
C ALA A 609 7.11 -5.43 38.41
N PHE A 610 5.89 -5.71 37.95
CA PHE A 610 5.12 -4.79 37.11
C PHE A 610 4.52 -3.63 37.89
N ASN A 611 4.50 -3.65 39.22
CA ASN A 611 3.99 -2.52 40.00
C ASN A 611 4.98 -1.35 39.92
N PRO A 612 4.50 -0.10 39.80
CA PRO A 612 5.38 1.05 39.78
C PRO A 612 6.25 1.14 41.03
N ILE A 613 7.55 1.44 40.84
CA ILE A 613 8.51 1.78 41.90
C ILE A 613 8.12 3.12 42.52
N LEU A 614 7.64 4.04 41.68
CA LEU A 614 7.12 5.33 42.08
C LEU A 614 5.84 5.59 41.29
N GLU A 615 4.78 5.89 42.02
CA GLU A 615 3.52 6.36 41.44
C GLU A 615 3.14 7.68 42.10
N SER A 616 2.89 8.71 41.29
CA SER A 616 2.38 9.99 41.77
C SER A 616 1.29 10.50 40.84
N ALA A 617 0.18 10.92 41.45
CA ALA A 617 -0.93 11.48 40.71
C ALA A 617 -0.52 12.78 40.00
N ARG A 618 -1.17 13.03 38.87
CA ARG A 618 -1.09 14.29 38.13
C ARG A 618 -1.52 15.46 39.05
N ASN A 619 -0.78 16.56 39.02
CA ASN A 619 -1.12 17.80 39.73
C ASN A 619 -0.92 19.01 38.82
N LYS A 620 -2.02 19.54 38.25
CA LYS A 620 -1.96 20.68 37.30
C LYS A 620 -1.50 21.97 37.97
N ASP A 621 -1.81 22.18 39.24
CA ASP A 621 -1.47 23.40 39.99
C ASP A 621 0.04 23.53 40.22
N GLU A 622 0.75 22.40 40.28
CA GLU A 622 2.21 22.32 40.38
C GLU A 622 2.91 22.17 39.01
N GLY A 623 2.17 22.28 37.90
CA GLY A 623 2.71 22.08 36.55
C GLY A 623 3.01 20.62 36.19
N LYS A 624 2.60 19.65 37.02
CA LYS A 624 2.74 18.21 36.74
C LYS A 624 1.58 17.74 35.87
N LEU A 625 1.75 17.90 34.54
CA LEU A 625 0.71 17.62 33.54
C LEU A 625 0.48 16.12 33.27
N LEU A 626 1.44 15.25 33.60
CA LEU A 626 1.33 13.79 33.53
C LEU A 626 1.44 13.17 34.93
N PRO A 627 0.81 12.00 35.16
CA PRO A 627 1.17 11.19 36.31
C PRO A 627 2.61 10.67 36.17
N ILE A 628 3.28 10.42 37.30
CA ILE A 628 4.62 9.83 37.34
C ILE A 628 4.45 8.33 37.60
N ILE A 629 4.99 7.48 36.72
CA ILE A 629 4.84 6.02 36.82
C ILE A 629 6.17 5.33 36.52
N TRP A 630 7.07 5.23 37.48
CA TRP A 630 8.37 4.59 37.23
C TRP A 630 8.28 3.08 37.37
N VAL A 631 8.72 2.34 36.37
CA VAL A 631 8.71 0.87 36.35
C VAL A 631 10.12 0.30 36.26
N LEU A 632 10.30 -0.96 36.67
CA LEU A 632 11.63 -1.59 36.79
C LEU A 632 12.27 -1.93 35.44
N SER A 633 11.48 -2.19 34.41
CA SER A 633 11.97 -2.71 33.13
C SER A 633 11.13 -2.20 31.94
N PRO A 634 11.72 -2.10 30.73
CA PRO A 634 10.97 -1.87 29.51
C PRO A 634 9.79 -2.84 29.31
N PHE A 635 9.95 -4.12 29.64
CA PHE A 635 8.88 -5.13 29.51
C PHE A 635 7.64 -4.76 30.33
N HIS A 636 7.84 -4.19 31.51
CA HIS A 636 6.75 -3.74 32.38
C HIS A 636 6.02 -2.53 31.76
N SER A 637 6.78 -1.58 31.21
CA SER A 637 6.21 -0.42 30.50
C SER A 637 5.35 -0.87 29.32
N VAL A 638 5.87 -1.79 28.51
CA VAL A 638 5.16 -2.32 27.34
C VAL A 638 3.91 -3.08 27.77
N GLY A 639 4.00 -4.04 28.70
CA GLY A 639 2.83 -4.78 29.16
C GLY A 639 1.72 -3.88 29.71
N LEU A 640 2.06 -2.88 30.53
CA LEU A 640 1.09 -1.94 31.08
C LEU A 640 0.48 -1.01 30.02
N GLN A 641 1.26 -0.57 29.02
CA GLN A 641 0.70 0.21 27.90
C GLN A 641 -0.31 -0.61 27.10
N TYR A 642 0.02 -1.86 26.76
CA TYR A 642 -0.90 -2.74 26.04
C TYR A 642 -2.16 -3.05 26.86
N TYR A 643 -2.04 -3.18 28.19
CA TYR A 643 -3.19 -3.27 29.09
C TYR A 643 -4.09 -2.03 28.98
N HIS A 644 -3.53 -0.82 29.09
CA HIS A 644 -4.33 0.41 29.00
C HIS A 644 -4.98 0.59 27.62
N ILE A 645 -4.29 0.20 26.54
CA ILE A 645 -4.89 0.18 25.19
C ILE A 645 -6.05 -0.80 25.13
N ALA A 646 -5.91 -2.01 25.69
CA ALA A 646 -7.00 -2.97 25.76
C ALA A 646 -8.20 -2.42 26.54
N LYS A 647 -7.99 -1.72 27.67
CA LYS A 647 -9.08 -1.07 28.41
C LYS A 647 -9.79 0.00 27.57
N ILE A 648 -9.06 0.78 26.77
CA ILE A 648 -9.65 1.76 25.84
C ILE A 648 -10.51 1.05 24.79
N VAL A 649 -9.92 0.08 24.09
CA VAL A 649 -10.58 -0.70 23.03
C VAL A 649 -11.85 -1.36 23.54
N LEU A 650 -11.78 -2.01 24.70
CA LEU A 650 -12.92 -2.66 25.34
C LEU A 650 -13.97 -1.65 25.81
N ALA A 651 -13.58 -0.46 26.29
CA ALA A 651 -14.54 0.57 26.70
C ALA A 651 -15.39 1.09 25.52
N MET A 652 -14.80 1.17 24.32
CA MET A 652 -15.49 1.62 23.10
C MET A 652 -16.42 0.57 22.49
N SER A 653 -16.22 -0.72 22.78
CA SER A 653 -17.02 -1.81 22.21
C SER A 653 -18.30 -2.12 22.97
N LEU A 654 -18.62 -1.39 24.05
CA LEU A 654 -19.88 -1.53 24.78
C LEU A 654 -21.05 -0.92 24.01
N PRO A 655 -22.08 -1.69 23.64
CA PRO A 655 -23.31 -1.11 23.14
C PRO A 655 -23.99 -0.32 24.27
N ILE A 656 -24.34 0.93 23.99
CA ILE A 656 -25.13 1.76 24.91
C ILE A 656 -26.59 1.28 24.85
N ALA A 657 -26.93 0.28 25.66
CA ALA A 657 -28.26 -0.30 25.74
C ALA A 657 -29.20 0.56 26.60
N THR A 658 -29.60 1.72 26.09
CA THR A 658 -30.59 2.59 26.74
C THR A 658 -31.35 3.43 25.73
N ASP A 659 -32.67 3.49 25.91
CA ASP A 659 -33.58 4.33 25.11
C ASP A 659 -33.56 5.81 25.56
N SER A 660 -32.90 6.11 26.68
CA SER A 660 -32.80 7.47 27.22
C SER A 660 -31.61 8.20 26.61
N VAL A 661 -31.89 9.25 25.82
CA VAL A 661 -30.88 10.17 25.25
C VAL A 661 -29.95 10.74 26.33
N PHE A 662 -30.49 11.04 27.52
CA PHE A 662 -29.69 11.54 28.64
C PHE A 662 -28.65 10.52 29.12
N GLU A 663 -29.06 9.26 29.27
CA GLU A 663 -28.14 8.19 29.68
C GLU A 663 -27.12 7.87 28.56
N GLN A 664 -27.51 7.98 27.29
CA GLN A 664 -26.57 7.85 26.16
C GLN A 664 -25.46 8.90 26.21
N ILE A 665 -25.81 10.18 26.41
CA ILE A 665 -24.83 11.26 26.56
C ILE A 665 -23.96 11.04 27.79
N ARG A 666 -24.55 10.61 28.90
CA ARG A 666 -23.83 10.35 30.15
C ARG A 666 -22.81 9.23 30.02
N GLU A 667 -23.18 8.10 29.40
CA GLU A 667 -22.26 6.98 29.16
C GLU A 667 -21.19 7.34 28.14
N SER A 668 -21.52 8.10 27.08
CA SER A 668 -20.52 8.62 26.13
C SER A 668 -19.45 9.47 26.84
N LYS A 669 -19.85 10.40 27.71
CA LYS A 669 -18.92 11.20 28.53
C LYS A 669 -18.07 10.35 29.48
N LYS A 670 -18.61 9.23 29.98
CA LYS A 670 -17.89 8.30 30.85
C LYS A 670 -16.85 7.50 30.05
N VAL A 671 -17.19 7.06 28.85
CA VAL A 671 -16.24 6.42 27.91
C VAL A 671 -15.13 7.42 27.56
N GLU A 672 -15.46 8.65 27.19
CA GLU A 672 -14.50 9.72 26.88
C GLU A 672 -13.51 9.96 28.04
N ARG A 673 -14.00 10.05 29.29
CA ARG A 673 -13.15 10.16 30.49
C ARG A 673 -12.26 8.94 30.69
N THR A 674 -12.78 7.75 30.43
CA THR A 674 -12.03 6.49 30.53
C THR A 674 -10.89 6.46 29.51
N ILE A 675 -11.18 6.85 28.27
CA ILE A 675 -10.19 6.99 27.20
C ILE A 675 -9.09 7.97 27.64
N ARG A 676 -9.46 9.19 28.04
CA ARG A 676 -8.52 10.22 28.49
C ARG A 676 -7.62 9.73 29.63
N ASN A 677 -8.20 9.08 30.64
CA ASN A 677 -7.46 8.59 31.79
C ASN A 677 -6.42 7.54 31.38
N HIS A 678 -6.79 6.55 30.57
CA HIS A 678 -5.87 5.53 30.09
C HIS A 678 -4.82 6.10 29.13
N LEU A 679 -5.19 7.07 28.29
CA LEU A 679 -4.25 7.74 27.37
C LEU A 679 -3.15 8.48 28.15
N LEU A 680 -3.49 9.14 29.26
CA LEU A 680 -2.51 9.75 30.16
C LEU A 680 -1.56 8.71 30.79
N GLN A 681 -2.06 7.53 31.16
CA GLN A 681 -1.19 6.44 31.66
C GLN A 681 -0.23 5.94 30.56
N ILE A 682 -0.72 5.79 29.32
CA ILE A 682 0.09 5.36 28.18
C ILE A 682 1.24 6.34 27.91
N ILE A 683 0.96 7.65 27.89
CA ILE A 683 1.96 8.71 27.68
C ILE A 683 2.96 8.76 28.85
N ALA A 684 2.46 8.63 30.09
CA ALA A 684 3.31 8.60 31.27
C ALA A 684 4.28 7.41 31.22
N LEU A 685 3.79 6.18 30.99
CA LEU A 685 4.62 4.98 30.85
C LEU A 685 5.67 5.12 29.73
N ALA A 686 5.30 5.72 28.60
CA ALA A 686 6.25 5.98 27.50
C ALA A 686 7.41 6.90 27.92
N SER A 687 7.12 7.84 28.83
CA SER A 687 8.09 8.81 29.37
C SER A 687 8.85 8.27 30.58
N SER A 688 8.47 7.11 31.11
CA SER A 688 8.97 6.59 32.38
C SER A 688 10.31 5.87 32.30
N HIS A 689 10.67 5.33 31.13
CA HIS A 689 11.86 4.51 31.00
C HIS A 689 12.62 4.82 29.70
N ALA A 690 13.77 5.48 29.80
CA ALA A 690 14.53 5.96 28.65
C ALA A 690 14.98 4.88 27.65
N LYS A 691 15.14 3.62 28.09
CA LYS A 691 15.47 2.48 27.19
C LYS A 691 14.25 1.83 26.55
N ALA A 692 13.04 2.21 26.94
CA ALA A 692 11.79 1.66 26.39
C ALA A 692 11.31 2.53 25.23
N GLU A 693 12.17 2.82 24.25
CA GLU A 693 11.83 3.73 23.15
C GLU A 693 10.66 3.19 22.30
N ASN A 694 10.45 1.86 22.29
CA ASN A 694 9.27 1.28 21.66
C ASN A 694 7.94 1.80 22.26
N ALA A 695 7.94 2.14 23.55
CA ALA A 695 6.78 2.63 24.27
C ALA A 695 6.34 4.02 23.76
N LEU A 696 7.27 4.78 23.17
CA LEU A 696 6.99 6.04 22.48
C LEU A 696 6.13 5.79 21.23
N PHE A 697 6.43 4.76 20.43
CA PHE A 697 5.64 4.42 19.24
C PHE A 697 4.24 3.97 19.61
N THR A 698 4.11 3.13 20.63
CA THR A 698 2.81 2.69 21.17
C THR A 698 1.96 3.87 21.65
N ALA A 699 2.57 4.87 22.30
CA ALA A 699 1.88 6.10 22.70
C ALA A 699 1.48 6.97 21.51
N ARG A 700 2.37 7.15 20.52
CA ARG A 700 2.06 7.85 19.26
C ARG A 700 0.86 7.23 18.54
N HIS A 701 0.84 5.90 18.41
CA HIS A 701 -0.27 5.17 17.79
C HIS A 701 -1.58 5.42 18.54
N SER A 702 -1.55 5.35 19.87
CA SER A 702 -2.73 5.62 20.71
C SER A 702 -3.24 7.06 20.54
N LEU A 703 -2.32 8.04 20.47
CA LEU A 703 -2.64 9.45 20.22
C LEU A 703 -3.23 9.69 18.83
N SER A 704 -2.81 8.93 17.82
CA SER A 704 -3.36 9.05 16.46
C SER A 704 -4.81 8.64 16.35
N VAL A 705 -5.28 7.73 17.22
CA VAL A 705 -6.67 7.26 17.23
C VAL A 705 -7.52 8.05 18.22
N TRP A 706 -6.98 8.35 19.39
CA TRP A 706 -7.76 8.86 20.53
C TRP A 706 -7.32 10.24 21.04
N GLY A 707 -6.37 10.90 20.39
CA GLY A 707 -5.82 12.18 20.85
C GLY A 707 -6.82 13.35 20.83
N SER A 708 -7.90 13.27 20.05
CA SER A 708 -8.97 14.28 20.06
C SER A 708 -9.63 14.46 21.44
N VAL A 709 -9.55 13.45 22.32
CA VAL A 709 -10.14 13.48 23.67
C VAL A 709 -9.59 14.58 24.59
N PHE A 710 -8.48 15.23 24.23
CA PHE A 710 -7.87 16.31 25.01
C PHE A 710 -8.47 17.67 24.66
N THR A 711 -9.31 18.19 25.57
CA THR A 711 -10.01 19.46 25.39
C THR A 711 -9.29 20.65 26.02
N GLU A 712 -8.49 20.42 27.07
CA GLU A 712 -7.80 21.50 27.78
C GLU A 712 -6.50 21.90 27.09
N ARG A 713 -6.26 23.21 26.94
CA ARG A 713 -5.07 23.73 26.23
C ARG A 713 -3.73 23.27 26.82
N LEU A 714 -3.66 23.11 28.14
CA LEU A 714 -2.46 22.60 28.80
C LEU A 714 -2.17 21.14 28.43
N ASP A 715 -3.21 20.32 28.29
CA ASP A 715 -3.09 18.92 27.87
C ASP A 715 -2.71 18.81 26.40
N GLN A 716 -3.33 19.63 25.55
CA GLN A 716 -2.99 19.71 24.12
C GLN A 716 -1.52 20.08 23.91
N ASN A 717 -1.02 21.11 24.63
CA ASN A 717 0.38 21.50 24.55
C ASN A 717 1.32 20.40 25.05
N MET A 718 0.98 19.72 26.14
CA MET A 718 1.74 18.58 26.65
C MET A 718 1.85 17.46 25.61
N VAL A 719 0.75 17.13 24.92
CA VAL A 719 0.75 16.13 23.85
C VAL A 719 1.63 16.56 22.68
N LEU A 720 1.57 17.83 22.26
CA LEU A 720 2.40 18.35 21.17
C LEU A 720 3.90 18.35 21.53
N ASP A 721 4.24 18.71 22.76
CA ASP A 721 5.62 18.66 23.23
C ASP A 721 6.11 17.20 23.36
N PHE A 722 5.24 16.28 23.77
CA PHE A 722 5.53 14.85 23.78
C PHE A 722 5.77 14.30 22.37
N LEU A 723 4.92 14.63 21.38
CA LEU A 723 5.12 14.23 19.98
C LEU A 723 6.43 14.79 19.41
N ARG A 724 6.76 16.05 19.71
CA ARG A 724 8.06 16.64 19.33
C ARG A 724 9.22 15.87 19.95
N HIS A 725 9.13 15.51 21.23
CA HIS A 725 10.13 14.69 21.89
C HIS A 725 10.32 13.33 21.21
N ILE A 726 9.24 12.66 20.78
CA ILE A 726 9.33 11.41 20.01
C ILE A 726 10.13 11.62 18.73
N GLN A 727 9.81 12.67 17.97
CA GLN A 727 10.47 12.97 16.70
C GLN A 727 11.96 13.27 16.89
N GLU A 728 12.33 14.08 17.89
CA GLU A 728 13.72 14.38 18.22
C GLU A 728 14.50 13.14 18.66
N LYS A 729 13.86 12.27 19.46
CA LYS A 729 14.50 11.10 20.07
C LYS A 729 14.67 9.94 19.12
N THR A 730 13.62 9.61 18.37
CA THR A 730 13.53 8.40 17.52
C THR A 730 13.70 8.70 16.04
N GLY A 731 13.50 9.95 15.64
CA GLY A 731 13.49 10.34 14.25
C GLY A 731 12.20 10.05 13.49
N TRP A 732 11.18 9.55 14.19
CA TRP A 732 9.90 9.23 13.60
C TRP A 732 9.09 10.50 13.34
N GLN A 733 8.53 10.65 12.15
CA GLN A 733 7.76 11.85 11.83
C GLN A 733 6.42 11.90 12.60
N THR A 734 6.20 13.03 13.26
CA THR A 734 5.00 13.34 14.06
C THR A 734 4.30 14.62 13.64
N ASP A 735 4.86 15.35 12.66
CA ASP A 735 4.32 16.63 12.20
C ASP A 735 2.90 16.52 11.63
N SER A 736 2.63 15.50 10.80
CA SER A 736 1.29 15.29 10.23
C SER A 736 0.26 14.98 11.32
N LEU A 737 0.63 14.17 12.31
CA LEU A 737 -0.21 13.85 13.46
C LEU A 737 -0.45 15.09 14.32
N SER A 738 0.59 15.87 14.60
CA SER A 738 0.49 17.11 15.38
C SER A 738 -0.45 18.11 14.71
N LEU A 739 -0.34 18.29 13.39
CA LEU A 739 -1.25 19.14 12.61
C LEU A 739 -2.67 18.60 12.61
N SER A 740 -2.86 17.28 12.46
CA SER A 740 -4.18 16.64 12.48
C SER A 740 -4.88 16.83 13.84
N LEU A 741 -4.18 16.62 14.95
CA LEU A 741 -4.73 16.83 16.29
C LEU A 741 -5.06 18.30 16.55
N GLN A 742 -4.20 19.24 16.14
CA GLN A 742 -4.49 20.67 16.24
C GLN A 742 -5.74 21.07 15.45
N GLN A 743 -5.94 20.50 14.26
CA GLN A 743 -7.14 20.74 13.47
C GLN A 743 -8.40 20.19 14.16
N GLN A 744 -8.35 18.96 14.68
CA GLN A 744 -9.45 18.35 15.43
C GLN A 744 -9.84 19.20 16.65
N TRP A 745 -8.87 19.58 17.48
CA TRP A 745 -9.11 20.42 18.64
C TRP A 745 -9.65 21.82 18.31
N THR A 746 -9.29 22.36 17.14
CA THR A 746 -9.78 23.67 16.69
C THR A 746 -11.21 23.60 16.18
N GLN A 747 -11.59 22.50 15.52
CA GLN A 747 -12.98 22.25 15.10
C GLN A 747 -13.89 22.17 16.32
N ASP A 748 -13.49 21.42 17.35
CA ASP A 748 -14.25 21.28 18.59
C ASP A 748 -14.41 22.62 19.34
N SER A 749 -13.44 23.54 19.23
CA SER A 749 -13.49 24.85 19.90
C SER A 749 -14.30 25.95 19.20
N ASN A 750 -14.62 25.78 17.91
CA ASN A 750 -15.38 26.77 17.12
C ASN A 750 -16.88 26.43 17.03
N GLU A 751 -17.30 25.28 17.56
CA GLU A 751 -18.71 24.86 17.63
C GLU A 751 -19.38 25.19 18.98
N ASP A 752 -18.60 25.68 19.96
CA ASP A 752 -19.06 26.35 21.19
C ASP A 752 -19.16 27.88 21.00
#